data_AF-A0A7L6N8S3-F1
#
_entry.id   AF-A0A7L6N8S3-F1
#
_cell.length_a   1.000
_cell.length_b   1.000
_cell.length_c   1.000
_cell.angle_alpha   90.00
_cell.angle_beta   90.00
_cell.angle_gamma   90.00
#
_symmetry.space_group_name_H-M   'P 1'
#
loop_
_entity.id
_entity.type
_entity.pdbx_description
1 polymer ?
#
loop_
_entity_poly.entity_id
_entity_poly.type
_entity_poly.pdbx_seq_one_letter_code
_entity_poly.pdbx_strand_id
1 'polypeptide(L)'
;MKKLLMFLFAALLMLGIVACNGDETTLEPTDAPTTTEEPTEEPTEAPTEEPSEFQVDGDFTAFDIHEHSNGSPMITSVTVTIENGEVAGFYIDALQSNGTTFEWNPKTKKELGDAYGMVDRGGAIAEWYEQAALIEAYWLANGFDSVTVDESNVIDNVAGVTIKDGNYTTLAAEAIQLAKDGKFQAYHPSMSHGKPQVTWVEMTMNTNGTIESMMLDVLQSTITEGAFAWNEKSKQELGDEYGMVERGGAEYEWYEQANFITDFVIENGFDALETIEVEGSLELDNVANVSITVDDYMVVLRDVNIKAGEREMFPLDGEFTAFDVHLHSNGAPMITSVTVTIENGQVVAYYIDALQSNGTTFEWNPKTKKELGDAYGMVDRGGAIAEWYEQAALIEAYWLENGVKSVTTDESTVIDNVAGVTIKDGGYTALAAEAVELAKNGIFQAYTPSMSHGKPQVTWAVLEMKVNGAIENLTLDVLQSTITEGVFAWNPLTKQELGYDYGMVERGGAEYEWFEQANFITDFVIENGFDALETIEVEGSLELDNVANVSITVDDYMVVLRDVNIKAGEREMFPLDGEFTAFDIHDHHGAPMITSVTVTVENGQIVAYYIDALQSDADTFEWNALTKKELGDDYGMVEYGGAIAEWYEQAALIEAYWLENGVKSVTTDETTVIDNVAGVTIKDGGYTALAAEAVELAKNGIFQAYTPSMSHGKPQVTWVVLEMKADASIEKLTLDVLQSTITEGVFAWNPLTKQELGFDYGMVANGGATLEWFEQANLITDFVIENGVDALSTIDVEGSLELDNVTGVSITVDDYIIVLEDVFTKVTE
;
A
#
# COMPACT_ATOMS: atom_id res chain seq x y z
N MET A 1 42.77 -8.25 -31.86
CA MET A 1 43.36 -9.14 -32.89
C MET A 1 43.72 -10.49 -32.28
N LYS A 2 43.16 -11.60 -32.79
CA LYS A 2 43.65 -13.00 -32.73
C LYS A 2 44.68 -13.41 -31.63
N LYS A 3 44.18 -14.07 -30.57
CA LYS A 3 44.45 -15.47 -30.11
C LYS A 3 44.60 -15.59 -28.58
N LEU A 4 44.36 -16.70 -27.88
CA LEU A 4 43.70 -18.04 -28.05
C LEU A 4 44.41 -19.00 -27.04
N LEU A 5 43.68 -20.00 -26.50
CA LEU A 5 44.11 -21.13 -25.63
C LEU A 5 44.30 -20.79 -24.12
N MET A 6 43.66 -21.39 -23.09
CA MET A 6 42.84 -22.63 -22.85
C MET A 6 43.58 -23.73 -22.05
N PHE A 7 42.80 -24.51 -21.28
CA PHE A 7 43.08 -25.68 -20.42
C PHE A 7 43.40 -25.39 -18.93
N LEU A 8 42.62 -25.75 -17.90
CA LEU A 8 41.50 -26.70 -17.61
C LEU A 8 41.90 -27.97 -16.80
N PHE A 9 41.34 -28.04 -15.57
CA PHE A 9 40.89 -29.20 -14.78
C PHE A 9 41.80 -30.11 -13.92
N ALA A 10 41.19 -30.49 -12.77
CA ALA A 10 41.15 -31.83 -12.13
C ALA A 10 42.00 -32.16 -10.87
N ALA A 11 41.46 -31.78 -9.69
CA ALA A 11 40.74 -32.66 -8.72
C ALA A 11 41.42 -33.75 -7.82
N LEU A 12 40.85 -33.83 -6.60
CA LEU A 12 40.58 -34.98 -5.70
C LEU A 12 41.56 -35.45 -4.58
N LEU A 13 41.29 -34.97 -3.35
CA LEU A 13 40.89 -35.67 -2.10
C LEU A 13 41.56 -36.97 -1.52
N MET A 14 41.66 -36.96 -0.18
CA MET A 14 41.45 -38.05 0.84
C MET A 14 42.62 -38.96 1.37
N LEU A 15 43.14 -38.56 2.54
CA LEU A 15 43.01 -39.17 3.90
C LEU A 15 43.52 -40.58 4.30
N GLY A 16 44.16 -40.65 5.49
CA GLY A 16 44.40 -41.83 6.36
C GLY A 16 45.81 -41.89 7.00
N ILE A 17 46.07 -42.42 8.21
CA ILE A 17 45.17 -43.04 9.21
C ILE A 17 45.84 -43.26 10.62
N VAL A 18 45.13 -42.96 11.73
CA VAL A 18 45.12 -43.57 13.12
C VAL A 18 46.43 -43.88 13.93
N ALA A 19 46.54 -43.45 15.23
CA ALA A 19 46.74 -44.31 16.46
C ALA A 19 47.24 -43.65 17.82
N CYS A 20 46.43 -43.82 18.88
CA CYS A 20 46.75 -44.29 20.27
C CYS A 20 47.26 -43.43 21.46
N ASN A 21 46.29 -42.91 22.25
CA ASN A 21 46.01 -43.05 23.72
C ASN A 21 47.00 -43.59 24.79
N GLY A 22 46.91 -42.94 25.98
CA GLY A 22 46.86 -43.51 27.36
C GLY A 22 48.20 -43.87 28.05
N ASP A 23 48.47 -43.71 29.35
CA ASP A 23 47.79 -43.13 30.55
C ASP A 23 48.92 -42.86 31.62
N GLU A 24 48.78 -42.29 32.83
CA GLU A 24 47.66 -42.02 33.77
C GLU A 24 48.03 -40.86 34.77
N THR A 25 47.13 -40.50 35.69
CA THR A 25 47.28 -39.70 36.95
C THR A 25 47.30 -38.16 36.92
N THR A 26 46.49 -37.60 37.82
CA THR A 26 46.08 -36.19 37.99
C THR A 26 46.88 -35.44 39.07
N LEU A 27 47.00 -34.11 38.94
CA LEU A 27 46.44 -33.09 39.85
C LEU A 27 46.65 -31.65 39.29
N GLU A 28 45.90 -30.69 39.83
CA GLU A 28 45.53 -29.37 39.27
C GLU A 28 46.64 -28.29 39.07
N PRO A 29 46.36 -27.17 38.34
CA PRO A 29 47.30 -26.58 37.38
C PRO A 29 47.97 -25.26 37.82
N THR A 30 49.10 -24.90 37.17
CA THR A 30 49.44 -23.50 36.85
C THR A 30 50.46 -23.39 35.71
N ASP A 31 50.33 -22.30 34.95
CA ASP A 31 51.32 -21.62 34.08
C ASP A 31 51.79 -22.22 32.74
N ALA A 32 51.90 -21.30 31.77
CA ALA A 32 52.10 -21.52 30.34
C ALA A 32 53.59 -21.68 29.92
N PRO A 33 53.87 -22.24 28.72
CA PRO A 33 55.21 -22.27 28.14
C PRO A 33 55.48 -21.18 27.09
N THR A 34 56.73 -20.71 27.09
CA THR A 34 57.41 -19.83 26.11
C THR A 34 58.67 -20.56 25.60
N THR A 35 59.24 -20.37 24.40
CA THR A 35 59.02 -19.45 23.25
C THR A 35 59.53 -20.18 21.99
N THR A 36 59.32 -19.67 20.76
CA THR A 36 60.40 -19.41 19.76
C THR A 36 59.82 -18.74 18.49
N GLU A 37 60.48 -17.67 18.04
CA GLU A 37 60.04 -16.77 16.96
C GLU A 37 60.86 -16.93 15.67
N GLU A 38 60.24 -16.70 14.51
CA GLU A 38 60.85 -16.25 13.25
C GLU A 38 59.72 -15.89 12.24
N PRO A 39 59.90 -14.94 11.30
CA PRO A 39 60.35 -13.55 11.44
C PRO A 39 59.19 -12.54 11.32
N THR A 40 59.39 -11.31 11.78
CA THR A 40 58.42 -10.20 11.70
C THR A 40 58.33 -9.62 10.28
N GLU A 41 57.15 -9.63 9.66
CA GLU A 41 56.80 -8.64 8.62
C GLU A 41 56.40 -7.33 9.32
N GLU A 42 56.84 -6.19 8.79
CA GLU A 42 56.48 -4.88 9.36
C GLU A 42 54.97 -4.66 9.21
N PRO A 43 54.27 -4.17 10.26
CA PRO A 43 52.89 -3.75 10.10
C PRO A 43 52.87 -2.55 9.16
N THR A 44 52.17 -2.66 8.04
CA THR A 44 51.76 -1.48 7.28
C THR A 44 50.89 -0.63 8.20
N GLU A 45 51.34 0.57 8.55
CA GLU A 45 50.51 1.51 9.31
C GLU A 45 49.19 1.70 8.56
N ALA A 46 48.07 1.54 9.28
CA ALA A 46 46.80 2.03 8.80
C ALA A 46 46.96 3.55 8.52
N PRO A 47 46.37 4.07 7.42
CA PRO A 47 46.42 5.51 7.19
C PRO A 47 45.84 6.21 8.42
N THR A 48 46.60 7.16 8.95
CA THR A 48 46.09 8.03 10.00
C THR A 48 45.08 8.94 9.33
N GLU A 49 43.79 8.70 9.57
CA GLU A 49 42.73 9.61 9.14
C GLU A 49 43.01 11.01 9.71
N GLU A 50 43.09 12.00 8.82
CA GLU A 50 43.01 13.40 9.22
C GLU A 50 41.63 13.60 9.86
N PRO A 51 41.49 14.40 10.93
CA PRO A 51 40.18 14.68 11.50
C PRO A 51 39.29 15.37 10.45
N SER A 52 38.12 14.79 10.17
CA SER A 52 37.11 15.36 9.27
C SER A 52 36.81 16.82 9.63
N GLU A 53 36.63 17.67 8.62
CA GLU A 53 36.16 19.05 8.80
C GLU A 53 34.66 19.12 9.10
N PHE A 54 33.89 18.08 8.72
CA PHE A 54 32.45 17.97 8.91
C PHE A 54 32.14 17.01 10.07
N GLN A 55 31.12 17.32 10.88
CA GLN A 55 30.79 16.55 12.09
C GLN A 55 30.09 15.22 11.79
N VAL A 56 29.27 15.20 10.75
CA VAL A 56 28.46 14.08 10.27
C VAL A 56 28.28 14.21 8.74
N ASP A 57 28.02 13.09 8.07
CA ASP A 57 27.64 13.05 6.66
C ASP A 57 26.16 13.47 6.49
N GLY A 58 25.73 13.76 5.26
CA GLY A 58 24.34 14.11 4.92
C GLY A 58 24.20 15.34 4.03
N ASP A 59 22.96 15.80 3.84
CA ASP A 59 22.57 16.90 2.95
C ASP A 59 22.25 18.19 3.73
N PHE A 60 23.14 19.18 3.63
CA PHE A 60 23.03 20.43 4.36
C PHE A 60 22.49 21.53 3.46
N THR A 61 21.19 21.82 3.55
CA THR A 61 20.52 22.90 2.83
C THR A 61 20.64 24.22 3.59
N ALA A 62 21.12 25.28 2.93
CA ALA A 62 20.86 26.67 3.32
C ALA A 62 19.80 27.28 2.39
N PHE A 63 18.94 28.16 2.89
CA PHE A 63 17.89 28.80 2.10
C PHE A 63 17.61 30.25 2.51
N ASP A 64 17.11 31.05 1.56
CA ASP A 64 16.81 32.48 1.70
C ASP A 64 15.37 32.78 1.27
N ILE A 65 14.51 33.15 2.24
CA ILE A 65 13.12 33.54 2.01
C ILE A 65 13.06 35.05 1.70
N HIS A 66 12.72 35.41 0.47
CA HIS A 66 12.76 36.80 0.01
C HIS A 66 11.62 37.15 -0.96
N GLU A 67 11.66 38.37 -1.50
CA GLU A 67 10.76 38.84 -2.55
C GLU A 67 11.53 38.93 -3.88
N HIS A 68 11.01 38.30 -4.93
CA HIS A 68 11.52 38.47 -6.28
C HIS A 68 11.21 39.88 -6.81
N SER A 69 11.94 40.34 -7.83
CA SER A 69 11.86 41.71 -8.38
C SER A 69 10.48 42.16 -8.94
N ASN A 70 9.50 41.27 -9.03
CA ASN A 70 8.10 41.54 -9.39
C ASN A 70 7.16 41.61 -8.16
N GLY A 71 7.67 41.45 -6.93
CA GLY A 71 6.91 41.42 -5.69
C GLY A 71 6.29 40.06 -5.35
N SER A 72 6.66 38.98 -6.04
CA SER A 72 6.25 37.62 -5.66
C SER A 72 7.19 37.05 -4.60
N PRO A 73 6.72 36.34 -3.56
CA PRO A 73 7.60 35.57 -2.70
C PRO A 73 8.42 34.54 -3.50
N MET A 74 9.62 34.29 -2.99
CA MET A 74 10.61 33.38 -3.58
C MET A 74 11.48 32.79 -2.46
N ILE A 75 11.80 31.51 -2.58
CA ILE A 75 12.84 30.84 -1.79
C ILE A 75 13.94 30.46 -2.77
N THR A 76 15.18 30.77 -2.46
CA THR A 76 16.36 30.20 -3.13
C THR A 76 17.09 29.32 -2.12
N SER A 77 17.59 28.17 -2.56
CA SER A 77 18.32 27.24 -1.71
C SER A 77 19.59 26.71 -2.37
N VAL A 78 20.56 26.34 -1.54
CA VAL A 78 21.73 25.56 -1.94
C VAL A 78 21.93 24.46 -0.91
N THR A 79 21.94 23.21 -1.37
CA THR A 79 22.33 22.03 -0.59
C THR A 79 23.78 21.67 -0.91
N VAL A 80 24.55 21.28 0.12
CA VAL A 80 25.81 20.57 -0.04
C VAL A 80 25.68 19.17 0.53
N THR A 81 26.09 18.17 -0.24
CA THR A 81 26.11 16.75 0.16
C THR A 81 27.50 16.43 0.71
N ILE A 82 27.57 15.89 1.93
CA ILE A 82 28.79 15.35 2.53
C ILE A 82 28.69 13.81 2.57
N GLU A 83 29.66 13.14 1.97
CA GLU A 83 29.81 11.68 2.04
C GLU A 83 31.24 11.34 2.48
N ASN A 84 31.40 10.43 3.44
CA ASN A 84 32.69 9.99 3.98
C ASN A 84 33.57 11.15 4.48
N GLY A 85 32.96 12.23 5.01
CA GLY A 85 33.66 13.44 5.43
C GLY A 85 34.22 14.31 4.29
N GLU A 86 33.80 14.11 3.04
CA GLU A 86 34.18 14.94 1.89
C GLU A 86 32.93 15.53 1.19
N VAL A 87 33.08 16.67 0.51
CA VAL A 87 31.99 17.27 -0.29
C VAL A 87 31.77 16.43 -1.55
N ALA A 88 30.64 15.74 -1.62
CA ALA A 88 30.25 14.89 -2.73
C ALA A 88 29.48 15.64 -3.82
N GLY A 89 28.73 16.68 -3.46
CA GLY A 89 27.86 17.41 -4.40
C GLY A 89 27.39 18.77 -3.91
N PHE A 90 26.88 19.56 -4.86
CA PHE A 90 26.12 20.79 -4.62
C PHE A 90 24.82 20.73 -5.43
N TYR A 91 23.74 21.29 -4.90
CA TYR A 91 22.45 21.39 -5.59
C TYR A 91 21.85 22.78 -5.34
N ILE A 92 21.63 23.57 -6.39
CA ILE A 92 20.99 24.88 -6.35
C ILE A 92 19.54 24.72 -6.83
N ASP A 93 18.60 25.33 -6.13
CA ASP A 93 17.23 25.49 -6.63
C ASP A 93 16.60 26.83 -6.21
N ALA A 94 15.45 27.15 -6.79
CA ALA A 94 14.59 28.19 -6.27
C ALA A 94 13.12 27.92 -6.60
N LEU A 95 12.26 28.08 -5.60
CA LEU A 95 10.81 28.11 -5.77
C LEU A 95 10.33 29.56 -5.79
N GLN A 96 9.49 29.91 -6.75
CA GLN A 96 8.88 31.23 -6.85
C GLN A 96 7.37 31.08 -6.90
N SER A 97 6.63 32.02 -6.32
CA SER A 97 5.18 32.05 -6.42
C SER A 97 4.68 32.70 -7.72
N ASN A 98 3.39 32.53 -8.00
CA ASN A 98 2.67 33.31 -8.99
C ASN A 98 2.76 34.82 -8.66
N GLY A 99 3.11 35.66 -9.63
CA GLY A 99 3.28 37.10 -9.43
C GLY A 99 1.98 37.92 -9.39
N THR A 100 0.82 37.29 -9.29
CA THR A 100 -0.50 37.95 -9.17
C THR A 100 -1.38 37.34 -8.07
N THR A 101 -1.46 36.01 -7.98
CA THR A 101 -2.19 35.34 -6.90
C THR A 101 -1.34 35.10 -5.65
N PHE A 102 -0.02 35.16 -5.78
CA PHE A 102 0.96 34.80 -4.75
C PHE A 102 0.97 33.33 -4.32
N GLU A 103 0.12 32.47 -4.90
CA GLU A 103 0.19 31.01 -4.72
C GLU A 103 1.55 30.47 -5.16
N TRP A 104 2.14 29.58 -4.37
CA TRP A 104 3.36 28.88 -4.76
C TRP A 104 3.15 28.11 -6.07
N ASN A 105 4.13 28.14 -6.96
CA ASN A 105 4.09 27.24 -8.12
C ASN A 105 4.26 25.79 -7.62
N PRO A 106 3.68 24.78 -8.28
CA PRO A 106 3.83 23.38 -7.87
C PRO A 106 5.24 22.83 -8.12
N LYS A 107 6.01 23.46 -9.02
CA LYS A 107 7.37 23.03 -9.39
C LYS A 107 8.40 24.14 -9.25
N THR A 108 9.59 23.78 -8.80
CA THR A 108 10.77 24.65 -8.69
C THR A 108 11.33 25.04 -10.06
N LYS A 109 12.30 25.96 -10.10
CA LYS A 109 12.98 26.32 -11.35
C LYS A 109 13.81 25.18 -11.92
N LYS A 110 14.30 24.26 -11.09
CA LYS A 110 15.05 23.08 -11.55
C LYS A 110 14.12 22.00 -12.10
N GLU A 111 13.04 21.69 -11.37
CA GLU A 111 12.01 20.72 -11.77
C GLU A 111 11.25 21.11 -13.04
N LEU A 112 11.03 22.41 -13.27
CA LEU A 112 10.43 22.90 -14.51
C LEU A 112 11.31 22.63 -15.74
N GLY A 113 12.62 22.46 -15.60
CA GLY A 113 13.54 22.23 -16.72
C GLY A 113 13.35 23.25 -17.86
N ASP A 114 13.21 22.74 -19.09
CA ASP A 114 12.91 23.54 -20.29
C ASP A 114 11.57 24.30 -20.21
N ALA A 115 10.59 23.84 -19.42
CA ALA A 115 9.28 24.48 -19.32
C ALA A 115 9.32 25.85 -18.60
N TYR A 116 10.39 26.11 -17.84
CA TYR A 116 10.69 27.44 -17.31
C TYR A 116 10.84 28.46 -18.47
N GLY A 117 11.51 28.05 -19.56
CA GLY A 117 11.56 28.76 -20.84
C GLY A 117 12.46 29.99 -20.84
N MET A 118 13.59 29.94 -20.15
CA MET A 118 14.57 31.03 -20.08
C MET A 118 15.22 31.31 -21.46
N VAL A 119 15.40 30.29 -22.30
CA VAL A 119 15.85 30.41 -23.69
C VAL A 119 14.71 30.88 -24.58
N ASP A 120 13.62 30.12 -24.64
CA ASP A 120 12.53 30.34 -25.61
C ASP A 120 11.74 31.63 -25.36
N ARG A 121 11.53 32.02 -24.09
CA ARG A 121 10.79 33.23 -23.70
C ARG A 121 11.73 34.37 -23.28
N GLY A 122 12.85 34.04 -22.65
CA GLY A 122 13.80 35.02 -22.09
C GLY A 122 14.95 35.40 -23.03
N GLY A 123 15.26 34.60 -24.05
CA GLY A 123 16.40 34.83 -24.95
C GLY A 123 17.77 34.57 -24.32
N ALA A 124 17.84 33.75 -23.26
CA ALA A 124 19.10 33.28 -22.68
C ALA A 124 19.84 32.32 -23.61
N ILE A 125 21.10 32.01 -23.29
CA ILE A 125 21.95 31.12 -24.10
C ILE A 125 21.81 29.62 -23.75
N ALA A 126 21.20 29.34 -22.60
CA ALA A 126 20.97 28.04 -21.98
C ALA A 126 19.80 28.19 -20.98
N GLU A 127 19.17 27.10 -20.57
CA GLU A 127 18.09 27.14 -19.58
C GLU A 127 18.63 27.39 -18.16
N TRP A 128 17.74 27.66 -17.20
CA TRP A 128 18.17 27.98 -15.82
C TRP A 128 18.83 26.78 -15.15
N TYR A 129 18.23 25.60 -15.25
CA TYR A 129 18.73 24.37 -14.63
C TYR A 129 20.09 23.92 -15.21
N GLU A 130 20.30 24.08 -16.53
CA GLU A 130 21.59 23.82 -17.17
C GLU A 130 22.69 24.73 -16.59
N GLN A 131 22.37 26.00 -16.38
CA GLN A 131 23.32 26.97 -15.82
C GLN A 131 23.58 26.74 -14.33
N ALA A 132 22.56 26.31 -13.56
CA ALA A 132 22.72 25.88 -12.17
C ALA A 132 23.67 24.67 -12.07
N ALA A 133 23.44 23.62 -12.88
CA ALA A 133 24.31 22.43 -12.93
C ALA A 133 25.77 22.75 -13.29
N LEU A 134 26.01 23.77 -14.13
CA LEU A 134 27.36 24.26 -14.44
C LEU A 134 28.04 24.96 -13.24
N ILE A 135 27.28 25.66 -12.40
CA ILE A 135 27.78 26.28 -11.15
C ILE A 135 28.09 25.18 -10.13
N GLU A 136 27.18 24.24 -9.94
CA GLU A 136 27.31 23.07 -9.03
C GLU A 136 28.58 22.27 -9.34
N ALA A 137 28.77 21.89 -10.61
CA ALA A 137 29.96 21.18 -11.07
C ALA A 137 31.25 22.02 -10.95
N TYR A 138 31.15 23.36 -11.06
CA TYR A 138 32.30 24.24 -10.88
C TYR A 138 32.72 24.33 -9.41
N TRP A 139 31.77 24.45 -8.48
CA TRP A 139 32.05 24.40 -7.05
C TRP A 139 32.61 23.06 -6.60
N LEU A 140 32.04 21.94 -7.05
CA LEU A 140 32.56 20.60 -6.74
C LEU A 140 34.03 20.44 -7.20
N ALA A 141 34.40 21.02 -8.34
CA ALA A 141 35.75 20.93 -8.88
C ALA A 141 36.75 21.95 -8.32
N ASN A 142 36.30 23.07 -7.73
CA ASN A 142 37.17 24.21 -7.37
C ASN A 142 36.97 24.79 -5.96
N GLY A 143 36.00 24.30 -5.19
CA GLY A 143 35.57 24.86 -3.89
C GLY A 143 34.39 25.83 -4.00
N PHE A 144 33.59 25.95 -2.95
CA PHE A 144 32.38 26.82 -2.91
C PHE A 144 32.70 28.32 -3.07
N ASP A 145 33.89 28.76 -2.68
CA ASP A 145 34.36 30.16 -2.77
C ASP A 145 34.94 30.53 -4.15
N SER A 146 34.91 29.61 -5.12
CA SER A 146 35.56 29.77 -6.42
C SER A 146 34.79 30.60 -7.44
N VAL A 147 33.47 30.76 -7.30
CA VAL A 147 32.62 31.49 -8.27
C VAL A 147 32.73 33.00 -8.07
N THR A 148 32.88 33.75 -9.16
CA THR A 148 32.99 35.21 -9.15
C THR A 148 31.89 35.88 -9.95
N VAL A 149 31.58 37.12 -9.58
CA VAL A 149 30.56 37.97 -10.23
C VAL A 149 31.13 39.30 -10.70
N ASP A 150 30.56 39.83 -11.77
CA ASP A 150 30.90 41.14 -12.33
C ASP A 150 30.24 42.32 -11.59
N GLU A 151 30.50 43.55 -12.04
CA GLU A 151 29.90 44.79 -11.48
C GLU A 151 28.36 44.84 -11.56
N SER A 152 27.72 43.93 -12.30
CA SER A 152 26.26 43.80 -12.47
C SER A 152 25.65 42.60 -11.73
N ASN A 153 26.46 41.92 -10.91
CA ASN A 153 26.13 40.67 -10.19
C ASN A 153 25.87 39.47 -11.11
N VAL A 154 26.46 39.44 -12.32
CA VAL A 154 26.42 38.31 -13.26
C VAL A 154 27.64 37.41 -13.02
N ILE A 155 27.44 36.11 -12.96
CA ILE A 155 28.53 35.13 -12.80
C ILE A 155 29.44 35.19 -14.03
N ASP A 156 30.75 35.41 -13.83
CA ASP A 156 31.67 35.80 -14.91
C ASP A 156 32.81 34.82 -15.19
N ASN A 157 33.04 33.83 -14.32
CA ASN A 157 34.13 32.85 -14.45
C ASN A 157 33.68 31.40 -14.74
N VAL A 158 32.39 31.08 -14.65
CA VAL A 158 31.85 29.76 -14.98
C VAL A 158 31.44 29.71 -16.46
N ALA A 159 32.07 28.83 -17.23
CA ALA A 159 31.86 28.76 -18.68
C ALA A 159 30.46 28.24 -19.03
N GLY A 160 29.69 29.01 -19.80
CA GLY A 160 28.31 28.68 -20.19
C GLY A 160 27.24 29.31 -19.30
N VAL A 161 27.64 29.89 -18.16
CA VAL A 161 26.73 30.58 -17.24
C VAL A 161 26.62 32.06 -17.60
N THR A 162 25.39 32.58 -17.57
CA THR A 162 25.05 33.99 -17.79
C THR A 162 24.01 34.53 -16.81
N ILE A 163 23.54 33.70 -15.87
CA ILE A 163 22.62 34.13 -14.82
C ILE A 163 23.32 35.06 -13.82
N LYS A 164 22.51 35.86 -13.14
CA LYS A 164 22.96 36.56 -11.94
C LYS A 164 23.13 35.58 -10.79
N ASP A 165 24.07 35.88 -9.90
CA ASP A 165 24.11 35.22 -8.61
C ASP A 165 22.85 35.58 -7.82
N GLY A 166 21.97 34.60 -7.62
CA GLY A 166 20.68 34.73 -6.96
C GLY A 166 20.78 34.56 -5.44
N ASN A 167 21.88 35.03 -4.85
CA ASN A 167 22.36 34.70 -3.50
C ASN A 167 22.95 33.27 -3.36
N TYR A 168 23.23 32.58 -4.48
CA TYR A 168 23.72 31.20 -4.48
C TYR A 168 25.13 31.10 -3.87
N THR A 169 26.02 32.08 -4.10
CA THR A 169 27.39 32.03 -3.51
C THR A 169 27.40 32.18 -1.99
N THR A 170 26.49 33.00 -1.44
CA THR A 170 26.27 33.12 0.01
C THR A 170 25.71 31.81 0.57
N LEU A 171 24.65 31.28 -0.05
CA LEU A 171 23.99 30.06 0.41
C LEU A 171 24.91 28.84 0.33
N ALA A 172 25.80 28.74 -0.68
CA ALA A 172 26.82 27.68 -0.73
C ALA A 172 27.82 27.77 0.43
N ALA A 173 28.19 28.99 0.85
CA ALA A 173 29.06 29.19 2.02
C ALA A 173 28.33 28.89 3.35
N GLU A 174 27.05 29.21 3.44
CA GLU A 174 26.20 28.90 4.59
C GLU A 174 25.94 27.39 4.72
N ALA A 175 25.62 26.69 3.61
CA ALA A 175 25.48 25.24 3.54
C ALA A 175 26.76 24.50 3.99
N ILE A 176 27.93 24.98 3.56
CA ILE A 176 29.23 24.47 4.02
C ILE A 176 29.47 24.75 5.52
N GLN A 177 28.95 25.85 6.07
CA GLN A 177 29.06 26.14 7.50
C GLN A 177 28.11 25.26 8.33
N LEU A 178 26.87 25.07 7.86
CA LEU A 178 25.90 24.13 8.41
C LEU A 178 26.48 22.71 8.50
N ALA A 179 27.15 22.24 7.45
CA ALA A 179 27.85 20.94 7.43
C ALA A 179 28.95 20.81 8.51
N LYS A 180 29.70 21.89 8.77
CA LYS A 180 30.74 21.92 9.82
C LYS A 180 30.15 21.97 11.22
N ASP A 181 29.00 22.62 11.37
CA ASP A 181 28.29 22.75 12.63
C ASP A 181 27.39 21.55 12.94
N GLY A 182 27.23 20.59 12.01
CA GLY A 182 26.36 19.43 12.15
C GLY A 182 24.87 19.80 12.10
N LYS A 183 24.54 20.93 11.46
CA LYS A 183 23.21 21.55 11.50
C LYS A 183 22.46 21.38 10.19
N PHE A 184 21.47 20.50 10.18
CA PHE A 184 20.55 20.29 9.07
C PHE A 184 19.40 21.32 9.09
N GLN A 185 18.88 21.63 7.90
CA GLN A 185 17.69 22.46 7.75
C GLN A 185 16.78 21.91 6.63
N ALA A 186 15.47 22.05 6.85
CA ALA A 186 14.42 21.67 5.91
C ALA A 186 13.33 22.74 5.91
N TYR A 187 12.74 23.04 4.74
CA TYR A 187 11.70 24.06 4.61
C TYR A 187 10.54 23.57 3.73
N HIS A 188 9.33 23.99 4.05
CA HIS A 188 8.12 23.72 3.28
C HIS A 188 7.36 25.04 2.99
N PRO A 189 7.21 25.42 1.72
CA PRO A 189 6.40 26.56 1.30
C PRO A 189 4.93 26.15 1.14
N SER A 190 4.03 26.74 1.94
CA SER A 190 2.60 26.39 1.95
C SER A 190 1.70 27.63 1.90
N MET A 191 0.37 27.41 1.90
CA MET A 191 -0.65 28.45 1.86
C MET A 191 -1.56 28.38 3.10
N SER A 192 -1.50 29.40 3.96
CA SER A 192 -2.37 29.54 5.15
C SER A 192 -3.41 30.62 4.93
N HIS A 193 -4.70 30.25 4.96
CA HIS A 193 -5.84 31.15 4.73
C HIS A 193 -5.70 32.04 3.47
N GLY A 194 -5.23 31.46 2.37
CA GLY A 194 -5.01 32.16 1.10
C GLY A 194 -3.80 33.10 1.09
N LYS A 195 -2.82 32.91 1.98
CA LYS A 195 -1.57 33.66 2.03
C LYS A 195 -0.37 32.72 2.06
N PRO A 196 0.73 33.02 1.37
CA PRO A 196 1.96 32.24 1.49
C PRO A 196 2.51 32.25 2.91
N GLN A 197 3.00 31.10 3.35
CA GLN A 197 3.91 30.96 4.49
C GLN A 197 5.08 30.05 4.11
N VAL A 198 6.12 30.07 4.94
CA VAL A 198 7.20 29.09 4.89
C VAL A 198 7.37 28.52 6.29
N THR A 199 7.20 27.22 6.41
CA THR A 199 7.54 26.42 7.59
C THR A 199 8.98 25.93 7.44
N TRP A 200 9.76 25.87 8.51
CA TRP A 200 11.06 25.19 8.48
C TRP A 200 11.40 24.55 9.83
N VAL A 201 12.30 23.59 9.78
CA VAL A 201 12.95 23.03 10.97
C VAL A 201 14.46 23.17 10.84
N GLU A 202 15.11 23.42 11.96
CA GLU A 202 16.54 23.34 12.14
C GLU A 202 16.85 22.19 13.09
N MET A 203 17.79 21.31 12.75
CA MET A 203 18.22 20.19 13.58
C MET A 203 19.74 20.19 13.70
N THR A 204 20.29 20.00 14.89
CA THR A 204 21.74 19.87 15.11
C THR A 204 22.05 18.49 15.65
N MET A 205 22.94 17.76 14.98
CA MET A 205 23.47 16.47 15.44
C MET A 205 24.91 16.63 15.92
N ASN A 206 25.30 15.83 16.91
CA ASN A 206 26.72 15.68 17.26
C ASN A 206 27.40 14.59 16.44
N THR A 207 28.71 14.47 16.63
CA THR A 207 29.60 13.50 15.97
C THR A 207 29.27 12.01 16.21
N ASN A 208 28.24 11.69 17.01
CA ASN A 208 27.75 10.32 17.19
C ASN A 208 26.44 10.05 16.41
N GLY A 209 25.94 11.03 15.63
CA GLY A 209 24.66 10.92 14.93
C GLY A 209 23.43 11.03 15.84
N THR A 210 23.55 11.66 17.01
CA THR A 210 22.39 11.91 17.89
C THR A 210 22.00 13.39 17.86
N ILE A 211 20.69 13.67 17.82
CA ILE A 211 20.14 15.02 17.88
C ILE A 211 20.49 15.70 19.21
N GLU A 212 21.13 16.87 19.17
CA GLU A 212 21.40 17.71 20.35
C GLU A 212 20.36 18.82 20.56
N SER A 213 19.80 19.33 19.46
CA SER A 213 18.74 20.34 19.49
C SER A 213 17.97 20.37 18.17
N MET A 214 16.67 20.64 18.25
CA MET A 214 15.80 20.86 17.11
C MET A 214 14.92 22.09 17.37
N MET A 215 14.51 22.80 16.31
CA MET A 215 13.66 23.99 16.40
C MET A 215 12.76 24.08 15.16
N LEU A 216 11.44 24.18 15.38
CA LEU A 216 10.40 24.30 14.35
C LEU A 216 9.83 25.74 14.34
N ASP A 217 9.67 26.32 13.16
CA ASP A 217 9.20 27.70 12.98
C ASP A 217 8.37 27.91 11.70
N VAL A 218 7.64 29.02 11.65
CA VAL A 218 6.85 29.45 10.49
C VAL A 218 6.96 30.96 10.29
N LEU A 219 7.38 31.39 9.11
CA LEU A 219 7.29 32.78 8.65
C LEU A 219 6.01 32.96 7.82
N GLN A 220 5.08 33.73 8.35
CA GLN A 220 3.82 34.04 7.68
C GLN A 220 3.93 35.36 6.90
N SER A 221 3.07 35.53 5.89
CA SER A 221 2.95 36.77 5.12
C SER A 221 1.67 37.55 5.41
N THR A 222 1.64 38.80 4.92
CA THR A 222 0.44 39.61 4.79
C THR A 222 0.23 40.05 3.35
N ILE A 223 -1.04 40.15 2.95
CA ILE A 223 -1.44 40.74 1.67
C ILE A 223 -2.37 41.92 1.99
N THR A 224 -1.92 43.14 1.67
CA THR A 224 -2.65 44.38 1.94
C THR A 224 -2.87 45.16 0.64
N GLU A 225 -4.12 45.44 0.29
CA GLU A 225 -4.50 46.11 -0.97
C GLU A 225 -3.92 45.45 -2.25
N GLY A 226 -3.65 44.13 -2.19
CA GLY A 226 -3.06 43.36 -3.29
C GLY A 226 -1.52 43.38 -3.34
N ALA A 227 -0.85 44.00 -2.37
CA ALA A 227 0.60 43.92 -2.19
C ALA A 227 0.96 42.87 -1.15
N PHE A 228 1.87 41.97 -1.51
CA PHE A 228 2.50 41.00 -0.63
C PHE A 228 3.56 41.66 0.27
N ALA A 229 3.75 41.12 1.48
CA ALA A 229 4.93 41.35 2.32
C ALA A 229 5.11 40.19 3.31
N TRP A 230 6.36 39.78 3.55
CA TRP A 230 6.70 38.93 4.70
C TRP A 230 6.50 39.67 6.02
N ASN A 231 6.15 38.95 7.09
CA ASN A 231 6.13 39.52 8.44
C ASN A 231 7.56 39.85 8.89
N GLU A 232 7.72 40.83 9.79
CA GLU A 232 9.04 41.20 10.36
C GLU A 232 9.61 40.12 11.31
N LYS A 233 8.74 39.22 11.78
CA LYS A 233 9.07 38.12 12.69
C LYS A 233 8.37 36.84 12.28
N SER A 234 9.01 35.71 12.54
CA SER A 234 8.39 34.37 12.52
C SER A 234 7.46 34.13 13.73
N LYS A 235 6.79 32.98 13.78
CA LYS A 235 5.97 32.59 14.94
C LYS A 235 6.82 32.35 16.19
N GLN A 236 7.97 31.69 16.06
CA GLN A 236 8.89 31.45 17.18
C GLN A 236 9.50 32.78 17.69
N GLU A 237 9.85 33.72 16.80
CA GLU A 237 10.33 35.06 17.19
C GLU A 237 9.27 35.98 17.83
N LEU A 238 7.99 35.69 17.58
CA LEU A 238 6.87 36.36 18.25
C LEU A 238 6.66 35.82 19.67
N GLY A 239 6.76 34.49 19.86
CA GLY A 239 6.43 33.86 21.14
C GLY A 239 5.02 34.25 21.61
N ASP A 240 4.89 34.70 22.86
CA ASP A 240 3.67 35.29 23.45
C ASP A 240 3.03 36.40 22.59
N GLU A 241 3.80 37.13 21.76
CA GLU A 241 3.26 38.22 20.92
C GLU A 241 2.33 37.71 19.80
N TYR A 242 2.46 36.42 19.44
CA TYR A 242 1.57 35.72 18.48
C TYR A 242 0.14 35.69 19.02
N GLY A 243 -0.02 35.27 20.29
CA GLY A 243 -1.24 35.41 21.08
C GLY A 243 -2.27 34.32 20.80
N MET A 244 -1.84 33.08 20.60
CA MET A 244 -2.71 31.92 20.42
C MET A 244 -3.52 31.60 21.70
N VAL A 245 -2.97 31.85 22.89
CA VAL A 245 -3.69 31.75 24.17
C VAL A 245 -4.57 32.99 24.38
N GLU A 246 -3.99 34.20 24.32
CA GLU A 246 -4.74 35.43 24.65
C GLU A 246 -5.90 35.70 23.67
N ARG A 247 -5.72 35.38 22.39
CA ARG A 247 -6.67 35.73 21.31
C ARG A 247 -7.37 34.50 20.71
N GLY A 248 -6.68 33.36 20.63
CA GLY A 248 -7.22 32.11 20.08
C GLY A 248 -7.94 31.24 21.10
N GLY A 249 -7.61 31.36 22.40
CA GLY A 249 -8.20 30.56 23.47
C GLY A 249 -7.62 29.14 23.61
N ALA A 250 -6.45 28.88 23.01
CA ALA A 250 -5.70 27.64 23.22
C ALA A 250 -5.15 27.55 24.66
N GLU A 251 -4.73 26.34 25.07
CA GLU A 251 -4.08 26.15 26.38
C GLU A 251 -2.62 26.63 26.40
N TYR A 252 -1.89 26.42 25.30
CA TYR A 252 -0.47 26.77 25.13
C TYR A 252 -0.25 27.66 23.90
N GLU A 253 0.76 28.53 23.95
CA GLU A 253 1.13 29.36 22.80
C GLU A 253 1.75 28.49 21.69
N TRP A 254 1.66 28.95 20.43
CA TRP A 254 2.10 28.16 19.27
C TRP A 254 3.55 27.66 19.42
N TYR A 255 4.43 28.50 19.95
CA TYR A 255 5.84 28.18 20.12
C TYR A 255 6.09 27.14 21.22
N GLU A 256 5.24 27.07 22.25
CA GLU A 256 5.32 26.03 23.28
C GLU A 256 4.93 24.68 22.68
N GLN A 257 3.88 24.65 21.86
CA GLN A 257 3.44 23.46 21.16
C GLN A 257 4.48 22.97 20.13
N ALA A 258 5.06 23.88 19.35
CA ALA A 258 6.17 23.56 18.44
C ALA A 258 7.37 22.97 19.20
N ASN A 259 7.70 23.52 20.38
CA ASN A 259 8.76 22.98 21.22
C ASN A 259 8.42 21.58 21.77
N PHE A 260 7.15 21.30 22.15
CA PHE A 260 6.75 19.95 22.58
C PHE A 260 6.94 18.90 21.48
N ILE A 261 6.65 19.25 20.22
CA ILE A 261 6.90 18.38 19.06
C ILE A 261 8.41 18.13 18.92
N THR A 262 9.24 19.18 18.91
CA THR A 262 10.69 19.00 18.75
C THR A 262 11.34 18.29 19.93
N ASP A 263 10.92 18.55 21.17
CA ASP A 263 11.41 17.86 22.37
C ASP A 263 11.06 16.37 22.32
N PHE A 264 9.85 16.02 21.86
CA PHE A 264 9.45 14.63 21.66
C PHE A 264 10.32 13.91 20.62
N VAL A 265 10.61 14.55 19.48
CA VAL A 265 11.48 13.99 18.42
C VAL A 265 12.93 13.85 18.91
N ILE A 266 13.44 14.79 19.72
CA ILE A 266 14.78 14.67 20.34
C ILE A 266 14.85 13.49 21.31
N GLU A 267 13.78 13.21 22.08
CA GLU A 267 13.77 12.12 23.07
C GLU A 267 13.49 10.74 22.45
N ASN A 268 12.63 10.65 21.44
CA ASN A 268 12.08 9.39 20.93
C ASN A 268 12.45 9.06 19.47
N GLY A 269 13.00 10.01 18.72
CA GLY A 269 13.17 9.93 17.26
C GLY A 269 11.93 10.40 16.50
N PHE A 270 12.06 10.61 15.19
CA PHE A 270 10.95 11.03 14.34
C PHE A 270 9.91 9.91 14.15
N ASP A 271 10.37 8.68 13.91
CA ASP A 271 9.55 7.46 13.71
C ASP A 271 8.61 7.15 14.89
N ALA A 272 8.78 7.83 16.03
CA ALA A 272 7.91 7.69 17.20
C ALA A 272 6.70 8.63 17.17
N LEU A 273 6.54 9.53 16.20
CA LEU A 273 5.37 10.41 16.09
C LEU A 273 4.15 9.64 15.54
N GLU A 274 3.04 9.65 16.27
CA GLU A 274 1.77 9.07 15.82
C GLU A 274 0.78 10.18 15.47
N THR A 275 0.29 10.19 14.22
CA THR A 275 -0.70 11.16 13.72
C THR A 275 -2.10 10.57 13.60
N ILE A 276 -3.11 11.40 13.85
CA ILE A 276 -4.52 11.09 13.62
C ILE A 276 -5.15 12.19 12.75
N GLU A 277 -6.03 11.81 11.81
CA GLU A 277 -6.78 12.78 11.01
C GLU A 277 -8.00 13.29 11.79
N VAL A 278 -8.14 14.62 11.88
CA VAL A 278 -9.25 15.31 12.55
C VAL A 278 -9.78 16.39 11.62
N GLU A 279 -11.05 16.29 11.21
CA GLU A 279 -11.74 17.25 10.33
C GLU A 279 -10.99 17.58 9.00
N GLY A 280 -10.21 16.64 8.44
CA GLY A 280 -9.44 16.85 7.21
C GLY A 280 -8.08 17.54 7.42
N SER A 281 -7.48 17.39 8.60
CA SER A 281 -6.12 17.84 8.90
C SER A 281 -5.45 16.89 9.90
N LEU A 282 -4.13 16.79 9.88
CA LEU A 282 -3.39 15.92 10.80
C LEU A 282 -3.20 16.58 12.17
N GLU A 283 -3.48 15.85 13.25
CA GLU A 283 -3.08 16.15 14.63
C GLU A 283 -2.15 15.04 15.16
N LEU A 284 -1.46 15.27 16.29
CA LEU A 284 -0.61 14.25 16.94
C LEU A 284 -1.37 13.59 18.09
N ASP A 285 -1.48 12.25 18.06
CA ASP A 285 -2.18 11.48 19.09
C ASP A 285 -1.31 11.26 20.34
N ASN A 286 -0.01 11.02 20.14
CA ASN A 286 0.90 10.62 21.23
C ASN A 286 1.77 11.75 21.82
N VAL A 287 1.71 12.98 21.28
CA VAL A 287 2.47 14.14 21.80
C VAL A 287 1.57 15.04 22.66
N ALA A 288 1.67 14.86 23.98
CA ALA A 288 0.87 15.61 24.94
C ALA A 288 1.06 17.14 24.84
N ASN A 289 -0.04 17.87 25.04
CA ASN A 289 -0.15 19.35 25.01
C ASN A 289 -0.03 20.00 23.62
N VAL A 290 -0.01 19.21 22.54
CA VAL A 290 -0.12 19.71 21.17
C VAL A 290 -1.60 19.69 20.75
N SER A 291 -2.08 20.78 20.15
CA SER A 291 -3.44 20.94 19.60
C SER A 291 -3.42 21.83 18.35
N ILE A 292 -2.31 21.82 17.62
CA ILE A 292 -2.15 22.48 16.32
C ILE A 292 -2.13 21.40 15.25
N THR A 293 -2.73 21.69 14.10
CA THR A 293 -2.59 20.79 12.94
C THR A 293 -1.12 20.75 12.50
N VAL A 294 -0.65 19.57 12.10
CA VAL A 294 0.77 19.26 11.91
C VAL A 294 1.17 18.96 10.47
N ASP A 295 0.26 19.14 9.51
CA ASP A 295 0.43 18.81 8.09
C ASP A 295 1.75 19.38 7.52
N ASP A 296 1.94 20.70 7.60
CA ASP A 296 3.16 21.40 7.18
C ASP A 296 4.41 20.99 7.99
N TYR A 297 4.22 20.58 9.26
CA TYR A 297 5.32 20.29 10.18
C TYR A 297 5.89 18.89 9.94
N MET A 298 5.02 17.90 9.68
CA MET A 298 5.44 16.54 9.33
C MET A 298 6.28 16.53 8.05
N VAL A 299 5.97 17.39 7.07
CA VAL A 299 6.80 17.55 5.85
C VAL A 299 8.23 17.96 6.21
N VAL A 300 8.43 19.03 6.99
CA VAL A 300 9.79 19.53 7.29
C VAL A 300 10.54 18.64 8.28
N LEU A 301 9.82 18.04 9.24
CA LEU A 301 10.39 17.09 10.19
C LEU A 301 10.85 15.81 9.48
N ARG A 302 10.09 15.32 8.49
CA ARG A 302 10.52 14.19 7.66
C ARG A 302 11.76 14.56 6.82
N ASP A 303 11.71 15.68 6.08
CA ASP A 303 12.82 16.14 5.21
C ASP A 303 14.14 16.34 6.00
N VAL A 304 14.12 16.90 7.20
CA VAL A 304 15.35 17.12 7.98
C VAL A 304 16.00 15.83 8.48
N ASN A 305 15.21 14.79 8.77
CA ASN A 305 15.73 13.49 9.18
C ASN A 305 16.28 12.69 7.99
N ILE A 306 15.63 12.76 6.82
CA ILE A 306 16.19 12.23 5.55
C ILE A 306 17.57 12.82 5.28
N LYS A 307 17.67 14.15 5.36
CA LYS A 307 18.92 14.91 5.15
C LYS A 307 20.03 14.52 6.13
N ALA A 308 19.67 14.09 7.33
CA ALA A 308 20.60 13.64 8.37
C ALA A 308 21.14 12.21 8.17
N GLY A 309 20.71 11.50 7.12
CA GLY A 309 21.17 10.15 6.81
C GLY A 309 20.40 9.03 7.52
N GLU A 310 19.33 9.36 8.26
CA GLU A 310 18.30 8.37 8.57
C GLU A 310 17.54 8.07 7.27
N ARG A 311 17.54 6.80 6.87
CA ARG A 311 17.41 6.40 5.46
C ARG A 311 16.02 6.70 4.89
N GLU A 312 16.02 7.32 3.69
CA GLU A 312 14.92 7.41 2.72
C GLU A 312 13.51 7.25 3.33
N MET A 313 13.05 8.27 4.06
CA MET A 313 11.65 8.35 4.43
C MET A 313 10.80 8.79 3.24
N PHE A 314 9.93 7.91 2.77
CA PHE A 314 9.02 8.19 1.66
C PHE A 314 7.93 9.19 2.11
N PRO A 315 7.46 10.09 1.22
CA PRO A 315 6.50 11.12 1.56
C PRO A 315 5.10 10.59 1.90
N LEU A 316 4.74 9.41 1.41
CA LEU A 316 3.46 8.75 1.65
C LEU A 316 3.70 7.27 1.88
N ASP A 317 2.87 6.68 2.73
CA ASP A 317 2.79 5.23 2.92
C ASP A 317 1.94 4.60 1.81
N GLY A 318 1.95 3.27 1.69
CA GLY A 318 1.16 2.53 0.72
C GLY A 318 1.98 1.66 -0.25
N GLU A 319 1.36 1.27 -1.35
CA GLU A 319 1.91 0.30 -2.31
C GLU A 319 2.21 0.93 -3.69
N PHE A 320 3.49 1.14 -3.97
CA PHE A 320 3.94 1.76 -5.21
C PHE A 320 4.36 0.70 -6.22
N THR A 321 3.49 0.45 -7.21
CA THR A 321 3.76 -0.52 -8.30
C THR A 321 4.40 0.18 -9.50
N ALA A 322 5.51 -0.36 -10.01
CA ALA A 322 5.98 -0.10 -11.37
C ALA A 322 5.72 -1.34 -12.25
N PHE A 323 5.40 -1.16 -13.54
CA PHE A 323 5.16 -2.26 -14.46
C PHE A 323 5.64 -1.98 -15.89
N ASP A 324 6.05 -3.04 -16.59
CA ASP A 324 6.43 -3.01 -18.01
C ASP A 324 5.57 -4.00 -18.83
N VAL A 325 5.12 -3.55 -20.00
CA VAL A 325 4.26 -4.31 -20.91
C VAL A 325 5.03 -4.65 -22.19
N HIS A 326 5.47 -5.90 -22.30
CA HIS A 326 6.36 -6.35 -23.36
C HIS A 326 5.87 -7.64 -24.05
N LEU A 327 6.74 -8.22 -24.88
CA LEU A 327 6.53 -9.53 -25.49
C LEU A 327 7.54 -10.54 -24.95
N HIS A 328 7.03 -11.66 -24.44
CA HIS A 328 7.87 -12.80 -24.09
C HIS A 328 8.53 -13.40 -25.34
N SER A 329 9.59 -14.20 -25.17
CA SER A 329 10.40 -14.78 -26.25
C SER A 329 9.65 -15.68 -27.26
N ASN A 330 8.41 -16.08 -26.96
CA ASN A 330 7.50 -16.82 -27.85
C ASN A 330 6.52 -15.91 -28.62
N GLY A 331 6.58 -14.59 -28.44
CA GLY A 331 5.67 -13.61 -29.04
C GLY A 331 4.36 -13.39 -28.27
N ALA A 332 4.20 -13.99 -27.09
CA ALA A 332 3.05 -13.73 -26.23
C ALA A 332 3.21 -12.38 -25.49
N PRO A 333 2.14 -11.57 -25.37
CA PRO A 333 2.02 -10.53 -24.36
C PRO A 333 2.47 -10.96 -22.97
N MET A 334 3.17 -10.06 -22.29
CA MET A 334 3.59 -10.25 -20.90
C MET A 334 3.63 -8.89 -20.21
N ILE A 335 3.09 -8.83 -18.99
CA ILE A 335 3.28 -7.74 -18.05
C ILE A 335 4.24 -8.26 -16.97
N THR A 336 5.20 -7.45 -16.58
CA THR A 336 6.04 -7.70 -15.38
C THR A 336 5.90 -6.50 -14.47
N SER A 337 5.76 -6.74 -13.17
CA SER A 337 5.57 -5.69 -12.18
C SER A 337 6.46 -5.91 -10.96
N VAL A 338 6.79 -4.81 -10.30
CA VAL A 338 7.36 -4.81 -8.96
C VAL A 338 6.62 -3.76 -8.13
N THR A 339 6.07 -4.17 -7.00
CA THR A 339 5.54 -3.28 -5.96
C THR A 339 6.58 -3.11 -4.87
N VAL A 340 6.70 -1.89 -4.33
CA VAL A 340 7.35 -1.61 -3.05
C VAL A 340 6.29 -1.15 -2.06
N THR A 341 6.28 -1.74 -0.87
CA THR A 341 5.34 -1.37 0.22
C THR A 341 6.07 -0.46 1.20
N ILE A 342 5.49 0.70 1.47
CA ILE A 342 5.97 1.70 2.42
C ILE A 342 5.03 1.71 3.64
N GLU A 343 5.60 1.58 4.83
CA GLU A 343 4.92 1.81 6.10
C GLU A 343 5.79 2.70 6.99
N ASN A 344 5.18 3.70 7.65
CA ASN A 344 5.86 4.71 8.47
C ASN A 344 6.99 5.41 7.72
N GLY A 345 6.80 5.66 6.43
CA GLY A 345 7.80 6.19 5.51
C GLY A 345 8.96 5.23 5.19
N GLN A 346 8.97 3.96 5.58
CA GLN A 346 10.08 3.03 5.30
C GLN A 346 9.67 1.89 4.37
N VAL A 347 10.60 1.40 3.53
CA VAL A 347 10.37 0.16 2.77
C VAL A 347 10.25 -1.03 3.73
N VAL A 348 9.09 -1.67 3.76
CA VAL A 348 8.86 -2.90 4.53
C VAL A 348 8.81 -4.15 3.65
N ALA A 349 8.46 -4.03 2.37
CA ALA A 349 8.39 -5.16 1.45
C ALA A 349 8.66 -4.80 -0.02
N TYR A 350 9.03 -5.82 -0.80
CA TYR A 350 9.00 -5.82 -2.26
C TYR A 350 8.19 -7.03 -2.74
N TYR A 351 7.46 -6.87 -3.84
CA TYR A 351 6.69 -7.95 -4.47
C TYR A 351 6.90 -7.93 -5.99
N ILE A 352 7.57 -8.95 -6.54
CA ILE A 352 7.76 -9.16 -7.98
C ILE A 352 6.67 -10.08 -8.49
N ASP A 353 6.05 -9.75 -9.63
CA ASP A 353 5.21 -10.70 -10.37
C ASP A 353 5.32 -10.53 -11.88
N ALA A 354 4.74 -11.47 -12.63
CA ALA A 354 4.51 -11.30 -14.05
C ALA A 354 3.29 -12.09 -14.51
N LEU A 355 2.42 -11.43 -15.28
CA LEU A 355 1.34 -12.09 -16.02
C LEU A 355 1.76 -12.28 -17.47
N GLN A 356 1.71 -13.51 -17.95
CA GLN A 356 1.93 -13.82 -19.37
C GLN A 356 0.61 -14.29 -19.99
N SER A 357 0.40 -14.00 -21.28
CA SER A 357 -0.75 -14.52 -22.02
C SER A 357 -0.42 -15.82 -22.78
N ASN A 358 -1.46 -16.48 -23.31
CA ASN A 358 -1.32 -17.70 -24.09
C ASN A 358 -0.55 -17.45 -25.41
N GLY A 359 0.56 -18.15 -25.64
CA GLY A 359 1.39 -17.98 -26.84
C GLY A 359 0.78 -18.41 -28.18
N THR A 360 -0.53 -18.68 -28.26
CA THR A 360 -1.25 -19.01 -29.50
C THR A 360 -2.59 -18.28 -29.62
N THR A 361 -3.39 -18.18 -28.54
CA THR A 361 -4.64 -17.40 -28.55
C THR A 361 -4.46 -15.95 -28.13
N PHE A 362 -3.32 -15.64 -27.47
CA PHE A 362 -2.98 -14.37 -26.85
C PHE A 362 -3.87 -13.94 -25.67
N GLU A 363 -4.90 -14.71 -25.32
CA GLU A 363 -5.72 -14.51 -24.11
C GLU A 363 -4.83 -14.52 -22.85
N TRP A 364 -5.07 -13.58 -21.93
CA TRP A 364 -4.39 -13.53 -20.64
C TRP A 364 -4.64 -14.84 -19.86
N ASN A 365 -3.62 -15.33 -19.15
CA ASN A 365 -3.80 -16.47 -18.25
C ASN A 365 -4.59 -16.02 -17.00
N PRO A 366 -5.38 -16.89 -16.35
CA PRO A 366 -6.17 -16.53 -15.17
C PRO A 366 -5.36 -16.46 -13.86
N LYS A 367 -4.05 -16.76 -13.92
CA LYS A 367 -3.11 -16.65 -12.81
C LYS A 367 -1.74 -16.15 -13.29
N THR A 368 -1.11 -15.29 -12.49
CA THR A 368 0.27 -14.81 -12.65
C THR A 368 1.30 -15.91 -12.40
N LYS A 369 2.59 -15.62 -12.62
CA LYS A 369 3.68 -16.56 -12.28
C LYS A 369 3.80 -16.81 -10.79
N LYS A 370 3.53 -15.81 -9.93
CA LYS A 370 3.59 -15.97 -8.48
C LYS A 370 2.37 -16.75 -7.97
N GLU A 371 1.16 -16.40 -8.42
CA GLU A 371 -0.09 -17.11 -8.10
C GLU A 371 -0.08 -18.60 -8.53
N LEU A 372 0.63 -18.94 -9.61
CA LEU A 372 0.77 -20.32 -10.06
C LEU A 372 1.63 -21.18 -9.12
N GLY A 373 2.55 -20.58 -8.34
CA GLY A 373 3.47 -21.32 -7.47
C GLY A 373 4.16 -22.49 -8.19
N ASP A 374 4.11 -23.68 -7.56
CA ASP A 374 4.60 -24.95 -8.12
C ASP A 374 3.95 -25.33 -9.47
N ALA A 375 2.71 -24.89 -9.75
CA ALA A 375 2.01 -25.23 -10.99
C ALA A 375 2.63 -24.57 -12.24
N TYR A 376 3.45 -23.53 -12.05
CA TYR A 376 4.30 -22.97 -13.10
C TYR A 376 5.29 -24.03 -13.63
N GLY A 377 5.87 -24.82 -12.72
CA GLY A 377 6.64 -26.04 -13.00
C GLY A 377 8.02 -25.79 -13.60
N MET A 378 8.72 -24.76 -13.14
CA MET A 378 10.07 -24.40 -13.57
C MET A 378 11.11 -25.48 -13.20
N VAL A 379 10.95 -26.15 -12.05
CA VAL A 379 11.75 -27.31 -11.64
C VAL A 379 11.33 -28.53 -12.45
N ASP A 380 10.05 -28.91 -12.37
CA ASP A 380 9.52 -30.16 -12.93
C ASP A 380 9.62 -30.25 -14.46
N ARG A 381 9.43 -29.12 -15.17
CA ARG A 381 9.43 -29.05 -16.63
C ARG A 381 10.73 -28.45 -17.19
N GLY A 382 11.34 -27.52 -16.46
CA GLY A 382 12.52 -26.76 -16.89
C GLY A 382 13.86 -27.28 -16.36
N GLY A 383 13.86 -28.05 -15.26
CA GLY A 383 15.09 -28.52 -14.60
C GLY A 383 15.83 -27.42 -13.85
N ALA A 384 15.14 -26.36 -13.41
CA ALA A 384 15.68 -25.34 -12.51
C ALA A 384 15.95 -25.93 -11.10
N ILE A 385 16.69 -25.18 -10.29
CA ILE A 385 17.06 -25.61 -8.92
C ILE A 385 16.00 -25.30 -7.86
N ALA A 386 15.08 -24.40 -8.18
CA ALA A 386 13.98 -23.89 -7.36
C ALA A 386 12.88 -23.39 -8.31
N GLU A 387 11.65 -23.20 -7.82
CA GLU A 387 10.56 -22.63 -8.60
C GLU A 387 10.75 -21.12 -8.81
N TRP A 388 9.96 -20.51 -9.71
CA TRP A 388 10.11 -19.09 -10.04
C TRP A 388 9.77 -18.19 -8.84
N TYR A 389 8.68 -18.48 -8.12
CA TYR A 389 8.23 -17.68 -6.97
C TYR A 389 9.21 -17.76 -5.78
N GLU A 390 9.83 -18.92 -5.53
CA GLU A 390 10.88 -19.07 -4.52
C GLU A 390 12.09 -18.18 -4.83
N GLN A 391 12.49 -18.11 -6.11
CA GLN A 391 13.60 -17.28 -6.55
C GLN A 391 13.24 -15.79 -6.57
N ALA A 392 11.99 -15.43 -6.86
CA ALA A 392 11.51 -14.05 -6.72
C ALA A 392 11.57 -13.58 -5.26
N ALA A 393 11.08 -14.39 -4.31
CA ALA A 393 11.14 -14.09 -2.88
C ALA A 393 12.58 -13.89 -2.34
N LEU A 394 13.56 -14.62 -2.90
CA LEU A 394 14.98 -14.43 -2.57
C LEU A 394 15.53 -13.09 -3.09
N ILE A 395 15.05 -12.59 -4.23
CA ILE A 395 15.42 -11.26 -4.77
C ILE A 395 14.76 -10.16 -3.93
N GLU A 396 13.47 -10.31 -3.61
CA GLU A 396 12.68 -9.39 -2.78
C GLU A 396 13.35 -9.18 -1.41
N ALA A 397 13.69 -10.27 -0.72
CA ALA A 397 14.40 -10.21 0.56
C ALA A 397 15.81 -9.60 0.44
N TYR A 398 16.52 -9.85 -0.66
CA TYR A 398 17.85 -9.29 -0.90
C TYR A 398 17.80 -7.77 -1.12
N TRP A 399 16.79 -7.26 -1.83
CA TRP A 399 16.56 -5.81 -1.96
C TRP A 399 16.13 -5.16 -0.65
N LEU A 400 15.32 -5.84 0.18
CA LEU A 400 14.93 -5.32 1.49
C LEU A 400 16.15 -5.14 2.43
N GLU A 401 17.10 -6.08 2.40
CA GLU A 401 18.33 -5.99 3.21
C GLU A 401 19.38 -5.03 2.62
N ASN A 402 19.53 -4.97 1.28
CA ASN A 402 20.69 -4.35 0.62
C ASN A 402 20.34 -3.17 -0.33
N GLY A 403 19.06 -2.85 -0.51
CA GLY A 403 18.54 -1.84 -1.45
C GLY A 403 18.48 -2.32 -2.91
N VAL A 404 17.58 -1.75 -3.71
CA VAL A 404 17.31 -2.19 -5.11
C VAL A 404 18.54 -2.17 -6.03
N LYS A 405 19.46 -1.23 -5.82
CA LYS A 405 20.70 -1.08 -6.63
C LYS A 405 21.77 -2.16 -6.35
N SER A 406 21.53 -3.08 -5.41
CA SER A 406 22.51 -4.09 -4.97
C SER A 406 22.59 -5.33 -5.86
N VAL A 407 21.56 -5.66 -6.65
CA VAL A 407 21.53 -6.86 -7.49
C VAL A 407 22.45 -6.71 -8.71
N THR A 408 23.26 -7.74 -8.98
CA THR A 408 24.15 -7.81 -10.15
C THR A 408 23.77 -8.97 -11.07
N THR A 409 24.18 -8.86 -12.34
CA THR A 409 23.96 -9.89 -13.36
C THR A 409 25.21 -10.22 -14.15
N ASP A 410 25.26 -11.46 -14.65
CA ASP A 410 26.33 -11.94 -15.53
C ASP A 410 26.19 -11.43 -16.98
N GLU A 411 27.17 -11.77 -17.84
CA GLU A 411 27.15 -11.41 -19.29
C GLU A 411 25.91 -11.93 -20.05
N SER A 412 25.11 -12.82 -19.44
CA SER A 412 23.90 -13.41 -20.00
C SER A 412 22.61 -12.90 -19.34
N THR A 413 22.69 -11.87 -18.48
CA THR A 413 21.61 -11.27 -17.68
C THR A 413 21.03 -12.18 -16.59
N VAL A 414 21.75 -13.22 -16.17
CA VAL A 414 21.39 -14.06 -15.01
C VAL A 414 21.85 -13.38 -13.73
N ILE A 415 20.99 -13.31 -12.72
CA ILE A 415 21.32 -12.75 -11.41
C ILE A 415 22.40 -13.61 -10.75
N ASP A 416 23.52 -13.01 -10.35
CA ASP A 416 24.75 -13.74 -9.99
C ASP A 416 25.24 -13.54 -8.55
N ASN A 417 24.69 -12.57 -7.82
CA ASN A 417 25.04 -12.29 -6.42
C ASN A 417 23.97 -12.67 -5.37
N VAL A 418 22.74 -12.99 -5.79
CA VAL A 418 21.67 -13.45 -4.86
C VAL A 418 21.73 -14.97 -4.70
N ALA A 419 21.95 -15.43 -3.47
CA ALA A 419 22.14 -16.85 -3.19
C ALA A 419 20.85 -17.66 -3.42
N GLY A 420 20.94 -18.72 -4.23
CA GLY A 420 19.79 -19.58 -4.58
C GLY A 420 19.02 -19.13 -5.82
N VAL A 421 19.30 -17.94 -6.36
CA VAL A 421 18.68 -17.41 -7.57
C VAL A 421 19.47 -17.86 -8.81
N THR A 422 18.74 -18.27 -9.85
CA THR A 422 19.27 -18.65 -11.16
C THR A 422 18.45 -18.09 -12.33
N ILE A 423 17.41 -17.30 -12.05
CA ILE A 423 16.62 -16.63 -13.07
C ILE A 423 17.38 -15.44 -13.66
N LYS A 424 16.95 -15.04 -14.86
CA LYS A 424 17.39 -13.77 -15.44
C LYS A 424 16.74 -12.62 -14.70
N ASP A 425 17.46 -11.50 -14.60
CA ASP A 425 16.81 -10.22 -14.38
C ASP A 425 15.91 -9.95 -15.59
N GLY A 426 14.60 -10.06 -15.38
CA GLY A 426 13.55 -9.86 -16.38
C GLY A 426 13.19 -8.40 -16.59
N GLY A 427 14.00 -7.45 -16.07
CA GLY A 427 13.61 -6.07 -15.84
C GLY A 427 13.21 -5.80 -14.39
N TYR A 428 13.26 -6.82 -13.51
CA TYR A 428 12.84 -6.75 -12.12
C TYR A 428 13.62 -5.67 -11.35
N THR A 429 14.95 -5.59 -11.52
CA THR A 429 15.76 -4.59 -10.81
C THR A 429 15.50 -3.16 -11.27
N ALA A 430 15.13 -2.99 -12.55
CA ALA A 430 14.76 -1.69 -13.09
C ALA A 430 13.40 -1.24 -12.56
N LEU A 431 12.40 -2.13 -12.60
CA LEU A 431 11.06 -1.87 -12.05
C LEU A 431 11.10 -1.66 -10.52
N ALA A 432 11.95 -2.37 -9.77
CA ALA A 432 12.12 -2.12 -8.35
C ALA A 432 12.69 -0.72 -8.05
N ALA A 433 13.62 -0.24 -8.88
CA ALA A 433 14.15 1.12 -8.78
C ALA A 433 13.12 2.18 -9.21
N GLU A 434 12.29 1.88 -10.20
CA GLU A 434 11.18 2.74 -10.63
C GLU A 434 10.07 2.82 -9.57
N ALA A 435 9.70 1.70 -8.94
CA ALA A 435 8.73 1.64 -7.84
C ALA A 435 9.19 2.48 -6.63
N VAL A 436 10.49 2.43 -6.30
CA VAL A 436 11.11 3.31 -5.27
C VAL A 436 11.09 4.78 -5.69
N GLU A 437 11.25 5.09 -6.98
CA GLU A 437 11.19 6.47 -7.47
C GLU A 437 9.73 7.00 -7.47
N LEU A 438 8.76 6.17 -7.85
CA LEU A 438 7.33 6.45 -7.73
C LEU A 438 6.95 6.76 -6.28
N ALA A 439 7.41 5.95 -5.32
CA ALA A 439 7.22 6.18 -3.89
C ALA A 439 7.80 7.52 -3.43
N LYS A 440 9.00 7.90 -3.87
CA LYS A 440 9.64 9.19 -3.52
C LYS A 440 8.87 10.42 -4.00
N ASN A 441 8.08 10.26 -5.06
CA ASN A 441 7.31 11.33 -5.68
C ASN A 441 5.81 11.26 -5.33
N GLY A 442 5.37 10.32 -4.48
CA GLY A 442 3.96 10.17 -4.11
C GLY A 442 3.06 9.70 -5.26
N ILE A 443 3.58 8.85 -6.16
CA ILE A 443 2.90 8.45 -7.40
C ILE A 443 2.49 6.97 -7.35
N PHE A 444 1.21 6.71 -7.15
CA PHE A 444 0.63 5.36 -7.15
C PHE A 444 0.22 4.94 -8.57
N GLN A 445 0.36 3.65 -8.89
CA GLN A 445 -0.04 3.09 -10.18
C GLN A 445 -0.76 1.74 -10.02
N ALA A 446 -1.77 1.54 -10.86
CA ALA A 446 -2.56 0.33 -10.97
C ALA A 446 -2.76 -0.04 -12.43
N TYR A 447 -2.73 -1.33 -12.77
CA TYR A 447 -3.02 -1.81 -14.12
C TYR A 447 -3.96 -3.01 -14.08
N THR A 448 -4.82 -3.14 -15.09
CA THR A 448 -5.61 -4.35 -15.34
C THR A 448 -5.40 -4.86 -16.78
N PRO A 449 -5.07 -6.16 -16.96
CA PRO A 449 -4.99 -6.81 -18.26
C PRO A 449 -6.36 -7.37 -18.68
N SER A 450 -6.90 -6.91 -19.81
CA SER A 450 -8.23 -7.32 -20.28
C SER A 450 -8.27 -7.69 -21.77
N MET A 451 -9.44 -8.07 -22.27
CA MET A 451 -9.66 -8.52 -23.66
C MET A 451 -10.73 -7.67 -24.36
N SER A 452 -10.32 -6.72 -25.21
CA SER A 452 -11.24 -5.91 -26.02
C SER A 452 -11.40 -6.48 -27.43
N HIS A 453 -12.64 -6.80 -27.81
CA HIS A 453 -13.00 -7.38 -29.12
C HIS A 453 -12.13 -8.59 -29.53
N GLY A 454 -11.78 -9.46 -28.57
CA GLY A 454 -10.93 -10.63 -28.81
C GLY A 454 -9.44 -10.31 -28.99
N LYS A 455 -8.98 -9.17 -28.48
CA LYS A 455 -7.56 -8.78 -28.47
C LYS A 455 -7.14 -8.33 -27.06
N PRO A 456 -5.93 -8.68 -26.61
CA PRO A 456 -5.40 -8.17 -25.35
C PRO A 456 -5.28 -6.64 -25.33
N GLN A 457 -5.62 -6.03 -24.22
CA GLN A 457 -5.24 -4.67 -23.86
C GLN A 457 -4.73 -4.62 -22.42
N VAL A 458 -4.11 -3.50 -22.05
CA VAL A 458 -3.78 -3.17 -20.66
C VAL A 458 -4.32 -1.77 -20.40
N THR A 459 -5.13 -1.64 -19.36
CA THR A 459 -5.66 -0.37 -18.84
C THR A 459 -4.90 -0.03 -17.57
N TRP A 460 -4.60 1.25 -17.30
CA TRP A 460 -3.99 1.66 -16.04
C TRP A 460 -4.47 3.04 -15.58
N ALA A 461 -4.29 3.28 -14.28
CA ALA A 461 -4.39 4.57 -13.65
C ALA A 461 -3.04 4.99 -13.05
N VAL A 462 -2.75 6.29 -13.07
CA VAL A 462 -1.64 6.91 -12.33
C VAL A 462 -2.23 8.01 -11.46
N LEU A 463 -2.03 7.89 -10.15
CA LEU A 463 -2.48 8.81 -9.11
C LEU A 463 -1.27 9.50 -8.50
N GLU A 464 -1.15 10.81 -8.64
CA GLU A 464 -0.13 11.64 -7.99
C GLU A 464 -0.77 12.32 -6.78
N MET A 465 -0.20 12.12 -5.60
CA MET A 465 -0.71 12.67 -4.34
C MET A 465 0.29 13.60 -3.66
N LYS A 466 -0.24 14.61 -2.98
CA LYS A 466 0.53 15.49 -2.10
C LYS A 466 0.77 14.81 -0.77
N VAL A 467 1.82 15.26 -0.07
CA VAL A 467 2.19 14.78 1.27
C VAL A 467 1.05 14.95 2.30
N ASN A 468 0.08 15.82 2.04
CA ASN A 468 -1.12 16.02 2.88
C ASN A 468 -2.34 15.18 2.44
N GLY A 469 -2.14 14.07 1.71
CA GLY A 469 -3.20 13.17 1.22
C GLY A 469 -3.93 13.68 -0.03
N ALA A 470 -4.03 15.00 -0.24
CA ALA A 470 -4.80 15.54 -1.35
C ALA A 470 -4.27 15.10 -2.74
N ILE A 471 -5.17 14.60 -3.59
CA ILE A 471 -4.90 14.30 -5.00
C ILE A 471 -4.31 15.54 -5.70
N GLU A 472 -3.16 15.38 -6.36
CA GLU A 472 -2.58 16.40 -7.24
C GLU A 472 -3.00 16.19 -8.69
N ASN A 473 -2.91 14.94 -9.16
CA ASN A 473 -3.24 14.56 -10.52
C ASN A 473 -3.73 13.11 -10.54
N LEU A 474 -4.59 12.80 -11.50
CA LEU A 474 -5.08 11.45 -11.76
C LEU A 474 -5.22 11.29 -13.27
N THR A 475 -4.69 10.21 -13.82
CA THR A 475 -4.77 9.92 -15.26
C THR A 475 -5.20 8.49 -15.50
N LEU A 476 -5.93 8.28 -16.59
CA LEU A 476 -6.36 6.97 -17.09
C LEU A 476 -5.82 6.77 -18.52
N ASP A 477 -5.36 5.56 -18.83
CA ASP A 477 -4.89 5.23 -20.18
C ASP A 477 -5.06 3.74 -20.52
N VAL A 478 -4.99 3.41 -21.80
CA VAL A 478 -5.11 2.05 -22.34
C VAL A 478 -4.12 1.80 -23.47
N LEU A 479 -3.24 0.81 -23.30
CA LEU A 479 -2.41 0.25 -24.36
C LEU A 479 -3.17 -0.85 -25.10
N GLN A 480 -3.38 -0.64 -26.39
CA GLN A 480 -4.12 -1.52 -27.27
C GLN A 480 -3.21 -2.42 -28.09
N SER A 481 -3.76 -3.52 -28.61
CA SER A 481 -3.05 -4.41 -29.54
C SER A 481 -3.71 -4.60 -30.90
N THR A 482 -2.91 -5.14 -31.82
CA THR A 482 -3.35 -5.70 -33.09
C THR A 482 -2.87 -7.14 -33.25
N ILE A 483 -3.70 -7.96 -33.91
CA ILE A 483 -3.33 -9.32 -34.31
C ILE A 483 -3.49 -9.39 -35.84
N THR A 484 -2.38 -9.54 -36.55
CA THR A 484 -2.34 -9.59 -38.02
C THR A 484 -1.73 -10.91 -38.48
N GLU A 485 -2.47 -11.70 -39.25
CA GLU A 485 -2.04 -13.03 -39.74
C GLU A 485 -1.56 -13.98 -38.63
N GLY A 486 -2.09 -13.84 -37.41
CA GLY A 486 -1.69 -14.64 -36.23
C GLY A 486 -0.44 -14.11 -35.49
N VAL A 487 0.05 -12.92 -35.84
CA VAL A 487 1.14 -12.23 -35.14
C VAL A 487 0.55 -11.10 -34.29
N PHE A 488 0.82 -11.14 -32.99
CA PHE A 488 0.49 -10.08 -32.05
C PHE A 488 1.47 -8.90 -32.16
N ALA A 489 0.98 -7.67 -32.00
CA ALA A 489 1.78 -6.48 -31.74
C ALA A 489 1.02 -5.48 -30.86
N TRP A 490 1.71 -4.88 -29.89
CA TRP A 490 1.25 -3.69 -29.20
C TRP A 490 1.18 -2.51 -30.18
N ASN A 491 0.21 -1.62 -29.98
CA ASN A 491 0.18 -0.33 -30.68
C ASN A 491 1.35 0.53 -30.19
N PRO A 492 1.93 1.39 -31.05
CA PRO A 492 3.07 2.23 -30.68
C PRO A 492 2.68 3.47 -29.86
N LEU A 493 1.39 3.71 -29.68
CA LEU A 493 0.80 4.78 -28.88
C LEU A 493 -0.42 4.25 -28.14
N THR A 494 -0.67 4.78 -26.96
CA THR A 494 -1.84 4.50 -26.12
C THR A 494 -3.10 5.24 -26.59
N LYS A 495 -4.26 5.03 -25.95
CA LYS A 495 -5.47 5.81 -26.26
C LYS A 495 -5.30 7.29 -25.89
N GLN A 496 -4.70 7.59 -24.75
CA GLN A 496 -4.47 8.96 -24.28
C GLN A 496 -3.48 9.69 -25.20
N GLU A 497 -2.39 9.03 -25.60
CA GLU A 497 -1.39 9.58 -26.54
C GLU A 497 -1.93 9.80 -27.95
N LEU A 498 -2.83 8.93 -28.43
CA LEU A 498 -3.48 9.09 -29.74
C LEU A 498 -4.40 10.31 -29.77
N GLY A 499 -5.07 10.64 -28.66
CA GLY A 499 -6.05 11.71 -28.59
C GLY A 499 -7.08 11.64 -29.72
N TYR A 500 -7.19 12.72 -30.51
CA TYR A 500 -8.08 12.78 -31.68
C TYR A 500 -7.77 11.75 -32.80
N ASP A 501 -6.55 11.21 -32.91
CA ASP A 501 -6.20 10.23 -33.96
C ASP A 501 -6.82 8.84 -33.70
N TYR A 502 -7.24 8.57 -32.46
CA TYR A 502 -8.06 7.40 -32.11
C TYR A 502 -9.39 7.42 -32.90
N GLY A 503 -10.06 8.57 -32.92
CA GLY A 503 -11.17 8.88 -33.83
C GLY A 503 -12.50 8.25 -33.43
N MET A 504 -12.81 8.20 -32.14
CA MET A 504 -14.07 7.71 -31.59
C MET A 504 -15.27 8.56 -32.05
N VAL A 505 -15.10 9.88 -32.23
CA VAL A 505 -16.13 10.76 -32.78
C VAL A 505 -16.26 10.56 -34.30
N GLU A 506 -15.15 10.69 -35.04
CA GLU A 506 -15.19 10.62 -36.52
C GLU A 506 -15.62 9.24 -37.05
N ARG A 507 -15.21 8.15 -36.37
CA ARG A 507 -15.41 6.77 -36.85
C ARG A 507 -16.46 6.00 -36.06
N GLY A 508 -16.60 6.28 -34.76
CA GLY A 508 -17.55 5.61 -33.86
C GLY A 508 -18.90 6.32 -33.71
N GLY A 509 -18.94 7.65 -33.93
CA GLY A 509 -20.16 8.45 -33.79
C GLY A 509 -20.50 8.84 -32.34
N ALA A 510 -19.53 8.75 -31.42
CA ALA A 510 -19.64 9.31 -30.08
C ALA A 510 -19.69 10.85 -30.10
N GLU A 511 -20.10 11.48 -29.00
CA GLU A 511 -20.11 12.94 -28.86
C GLU A 511 -18.71 13.50 -28.54
N TYR A 512 -17.93 12.76 -27.75
CA TYR A 512 -16.59 13.12 -27.27
C TYR A 512 -15.56 12.03 -27.62
N GLU A 513 -14.30 12.41 -27.80
CA GLU A 513 -13.20 11.45 -27.99
C GLU A 513 -12.89 10.69 -26.69
N TRP A 514 -12.25 9.53 -26.80
CA TRP A 514 -11.99 8.68 -25.63
C TRP A 514 -11.19 9.40 -24.54
N PHE A 515 -10.15 10.15 -24.91
CA PHE A 515 -9.30 10.88 -23.96
C PHE A 515 -10.06 12.02 -23.27
N GLU A 516 -11.04 12.64 -23.94
CA GLU A 516 -11.89 13.67 -23.33
C GLU A 516 -12.79 13.04 -22.26
N GLN A 517 -13.36 11.85 -22.55
CA GLN A 517 -14.19 11.11 -21.60
C GLN A 517 -13.38 10.56 -20.42
N ALA A 518 -12.17 10.03 -20.66
CA ALA A 518 -11.26 9.62 -19.59
C ALA A 518 -10.92 10.79 -18.65
N ASN A 519 -10.62 11.97 -19.22
CA ASN A 519 -10.36 13.17 -18.43
C ASN A 519 -11.59 13.64 -17.64
N PHE A 520 -12.81 13.52 -18.17
CA PHE A 520 -14.02 13.85 -17.39
C PHE A 520 -14.19 12.96 -16.14
N ILE A 521 -13.77 11.68 -16.21
CA ILE A 521 -13.77 10.77 -15.06
C ILE A 521 -12.71 11.21 -14.05
N THR A 522 -11.48 11.45 -14.49
CA THR A 522 -10.38 11.81 -13.57
C THR A 522 -10.56 13.20 -12.96
N ASP A 523 -11.00 14.19 -13.73
CA ASP A 523 -11.34 15.54 -13.23
C ASP A 523 -12.44 15.48 -12.17
N PHE A 524 -13.46 14.63 -12.37
CA PHE A 524 -14.53 14.43 -11.40
C PHE A 524 -14.03 13.83 -10.08
N VAL A 525 -13.14 12.82 -10.14
CA VAL A 525 -12.51 12.22 -8.94
C VAL A 525 -11.59 13.21 -8.23
N ILE A 526 -10.83 14.03 -8.96
CA ILE A 526 -9.98 15.08 -8.37
C ILE A 526 -10.83 16.14 -7.65
N GLU A 527 -12.01 16.49 -8.17
CA GLU A 527 -12.91 17.48 -7.55
C GLU A 527 -13.75 16.91 -6.38
N ASN A 528 -14.15 15.63 -6.43
CA ASN A 528 -15.17 15.07 -5.53
C ASN A 528 -14.71 13.84 -4.71
N GLY A 529 -13.52 13.29 -4.96
CA GLY A 529 -13.01 12.04 -4.37
C GLY A 529 -13.45 10.78 -5.12
N PHE A 530 -12.77 9.66 -4.89
CA PHE A 530 -13.11 8.36 -5.47
C PHE A 530 -14.51 7.88 -5.05
N ASP A 531 -14.86 8.12 -3.77
CA ASP A 531 -16.15 7.82 -3.14
C ASP A 531 -17.37 8.44 -3.85
N ALA A 532 -17.17 9.42 -4.74
CA ALA A 532 -18.24 10.12 -5.43
C ALA A 532 -18.66 9.47 -6.76
N LEU A 533 -17.99 8.42 -7.25
CA LEU A 533 -18.35 7.78 -8.52
C LEU A 533 -19.58 6.88 -8.35
N GLU A 534 -20.65 7.15 -9.11
CA GLU A 534 -21.86 6.30 -9.15
C GLU A 534 -21.92 5.52 -10.47
N THR A 535 -21.82 4.19 -10.37
CA THR A 535 -21.93 3.26 -11.51
C THR A 535 -23.35 2.71 -11.69
N ILE A 536 -23.70 2.38 -12.94
CA ILE A 536 -24.94 1.68 -13.31
C ILE A 536 -24.64 0.61 -14.35
N GLU A 537 -25.21 -0.58 -14.20
CA GLU A 537 -25.06 -1.67 -15.17
C GLU A 537 -26.00 -1.49 -16.37
N VAL A 538 -25.43 -1.54 -17.58
CA VAL A 538 -26.13 -1.34 -18.86
C VAL A 538 -25.71 -2.43 -19.85
N GLU A 539 -26.64 -3.35 -20.15
CA GLU A 539 -26.44 -4.48 -21.09
C GLU A 539 -25.24 -5.41 -20.74
N GLY A 540 -24.90 -5.59 -19.46
CA GLY A 540 -23.77 -6.41 -19.01
C GLY A 540 -22.42 -5.70 -19.03
N SER A 541 -22.41 -4.38 -18.82
CA SER A 541 -21.20 -3.57 -18.64
C SER A 541 -21.52 -2.35 -17.78
N LEU A 542 -20.54 -1.83 -17.04
CA LEU A 542 -20.73 -0.66 -16.18
C LEU A 542 -20.65 0.64 -16.99
N GLU A 543 -21.56 1.58 -16.74
CA GLU A 543 -21.51 2.98 -17.16
C GLU A 543 -21.54 3.89 -15.91
N LEU A 544 -21.23 5.18 -16.03
CA LEU A 544 -21.32 6.16 -14.93
C LEU A 544 -22.61 6.98 -15.05
N ASP A 545 -23.43 7.04 -13.99
CA ASP A 545 -24.70 7.79 -13.99
C ASP A 545 -24.48 9.28 -13.68
N ASN A 546 -23.50 9.60 -12.81
CA ASN A 546 -23.32 10.96 -12.28
C ASN A 546 -22.19 11.78 -12.94
N VAL A 547 -21.32 11.16 -13.76
CA VAL A 547 -20.24 11.87 -14.47
C VAL A 547 -20.71 12.33 -15.86
N ALA A 548 -20.92 13.65 -16.01
CA ALA A 548 -21.43 14.22 -17.25
C ALA A 548 -20.46 14.03 -18.44
N ASN A 549 -21.04 13.81 -19.63
CA ASN A 549 -20.35 13.65 -20.92
C ASN A 549 -19.56 12.34 -21.11
N VAL A 550 -19.63 11.41 -20.15
CA VAL A 550 -19.07 10.05 -20.28
C VAL A 550 -20.13 9.13 -20.90
N SER A 551 -19.73 8.31 -21.88
CA SER A 551 -20.56 7.28 -22.53
C SER A 551 -19.73 6.07 -22.98
N ILE A 552 -18.60 5.84 -22.32
CA ILE A 552 -17.80 4.62 -22.43
C ILE A 552 -18.18 3.69 -21.30
N THR A 553 -18.13 2.38 -21.53
CA THR A 553 -18.20 1.43 -20.42
C THR A 553 -16.93 1.57 -19.58
N VAL A 554 -17.07 1.41 -18.27
CA VAL A 554 -16.04 1.78 -17.28
C VAL A 554 -15.46 0.60 -16.52
N ASP A 555 -15.77 -0.63 -16.92
CA ASP A 555 -15.42 -1.89 -16.25
C ASP A 555 -13.92 -1.94 -15.87
N ASP A 556 -13.04 -1.85 -16.88
CA ASP A 556 -11.58 -1.81 -16.69
C ASP A 556 -11.11 -0.57 -15.91
N TYR A 557 -11.80 0.58 -16.05
CA TYR A 557 -11.38 1.84 -15.43
C TYR A 557 -11.69 1.83 -13.93
N MET A 558 -12.85 1.33 -13.52
CA MET A 558 -13.23 1.19 -12.11
C MET A 558 -12.27 0.25 -11.38
N VAL A 559 -11.82 -0.84 -12.02
CA VAL A 559 -10.79 -1.73 -11.44
C VAL A 559 -9.50 -0.96 -11.13
N VAL A 560 -8.96 -0.18 -12.07
CA VAL A 560 -7.68 0.53 -11.84
C VAL A 560 -7.83 1.78 -10.98
N LEU A 561 -8.99 2.45 -10.98
CA LEU A 561 -9.28 3.55 -10.07
C LEU A 561 -9.40 3.06 -8.62
N ARG A 562 -10.08 1.92 -8.40
CA ARG A 562 -10.14 1.24 -7.10
C ARG A 562 -8.74 0.84 -6.62
N ASP A 563 -7.95 0.19 -7.48
CA ASP A 563 -6.61 -0.28 -7.12
C ASP A 563 -5.62 0.87 -6.80
N VAL A 564 -5.60 1.99 -7.54
CA VAL A 564 -4.74 3.15 -7.11
C VAL A 564 -5.20 3.75 -5.79
N ASN A 565 -6.51 3.81 -5.52
CA ASN A 565 -7.04 4.37 -4.28
C ASN A 565 -6.67 3.49 -3.07
N ILE A 566 -6.84 2.16 -3.20
CA ILE A 566 -6.41 1.18 -2.19
C ILE A 566 -4.90 1.29 -1.93
N LYS A 567 -4.09 1.36 -2.99
CA LYS A 567 -2.63 1.48 -2.90
C LYS A 567 -2.17 2.77 -2.23
N ALA A 568 -2.94 3.85 -2.34
CA ALA A 568 -2.71 5.13 -1.69
C ALA A 568 -3.02 5.13 -0.18
N GLY A 569 -3.60 4.07 0.36
CA GLY A 569 -4.03 4.00 1.75
C GLY A 569 -5.34 4.76 2.06
N GLU A 570 -5.96 5.41 1.07
CA GLU A 570 -7.27 6.04 1.22
C GLU A 570 -8.39 5.02 0.99
N ARG A 571 -9.13 4.69 2.05
CA ARG A 571 -10.38 3.91 2.09
C ARG A 571 -10.44 2.65 1.21
N GLU A 572 -10.40 1.49 1.88
CA GLU A 572 -10.66 0.16 1.30
C GLU A 572 -11.93 0.17 0.42
N MET A 573 -11.75 0.21 -0.90
CA MET A 573 -12.81 -0.13 -1.83
C MET A 573 -12.84 -1.65 -1.98
N PHE A 574 -13.94 -2.27 -1.55
CA PHE A 574 -14.07 -3.73 -1.55
C PHE A 574 -14.06 -4.26 -2.99
N PRO A 575 -13.37 -5.40 -3.27
CA PRO A 575 -13.16 -5.88 -4.63
C PRO A 575 -14.43 -6.39 -5.30
N LEU A 576 -15.44 -6.79 -4.51
CA LEU A 576 -16.72 -7.33 -4.96
C LEU A 576 -17.84 -6.73 -4.11
N ASP A 577 -18.98 -6.49 -4.74
CA ASP A 577 -20.21 -6.05 -4.08
C ASP A 577 -21.01 -7.27 -3.58
N GLY A 578 -21.85 -7.06 -2.54
CA GLY A 578 -22.74 -8.08 -2.01
C GLY A 578 -22.77 -8.18 -0.48
N GLU A 579 -23.24 -9.31 0.04
CA GLU A 579 -23.43 -9.56 1.47
C GLU A 579 -22.37 -10.50 2.07
N PHE A 580 -21.39 -9.92 2.77
CA PHE A 580 -20.34 -10.66 3.46
C PHE A 580 -20.77 -10.98 4.88
N THR A 581 -21.01 -12.26 5.17
CA THR A 581 -21.57 -12.72 6.45
C THR A 581 -20.51 -13.47 7.24
N ALA A 582 -20.12 -12.97 8.41
CA ALA A 582 -19.36 -13.75 9.40
C ALA A 582 -20.32 -14.32 10.46
N PHE A 583 -20.04 -15.51 10.98
CA PHE A 583 -20.87 -16.14 12.00
C PHE A 583 -20.07 -17.02 12.97
N ASP A 584 -20.52 -17.07 14.23
CA ASP A 584 -19.99 -17.93 15.28
C ASP A 584 -21.05 -18.92 15.77
N ILE A 585 -20.65 -20.19 15.94
CA ILE A 585 -21.51 -21.28 16.41
C ILE A 585 -21.09 -21.65 17.84
N HIS A 586 -21.93 -21.34 18.83
CA HIS A 586 -21.58 -21.54 20.23
C HIS A 586 -22.75 -22.07 21.09
N ASP A 587 -22.50 -22.15 22.39
CA ASP A 587 -23.45 -22.55 23.43
C ASP A 587 -23.85 -21.36 24.30
N HIS A 588 -25.12 -20.95 24.23
CA HIS A 588 -25.65 -19.86 25.04
C HIS A 588 -26.69 -20.37 26.05
N HIS A 589 -26.38 -20.23 27.34
CA HIS A 589 -27.18 -20.76 28.46
C HIS A 589 -27.51 -22.28 28.39
N GLY A 590 -26.71 -23.06 27.68
CA GLY A 590 -26.89 -24.51 27.50
C GLY A 590 -27.78 -24.89 26.30
N ALA A 591 -28.13 -23.93 25.45
CA ALA A 591 -28.76 -24.17 24.15
C ALA A 591 -27.81 -23.74 23.02
N PRO A 592 -27.70 -24.51 21.92
CA PRO A 592 -26.97 -24.08 20.74
C PRO A 592 -27.50 -22.74 20.19
N MET A 593 -26.57 -21.89 19.77
CA MET A 593 -26.80 -20.55 19.23
C MET A 593 -25.85 -20.28 18.07
N ILE A 594 -26.33 -19.56 17.06
CA ILE A 594 -25.51 -18.94 16.02
C ILE A 594 -25.68 -17.42 16.17
N THR A 595 -24.58 -16.68 16.19
CA THR A 595 -24.58 -15.22 16.07
C THR A 595 -23.90 -14.87 14.75
N SER A 596 -24.43 -13.89 14.02
CA SER A 596 -23.85 -13.44 12.75
C SER A 596 -23.84 -11.92 12.64
N VAL A 597 -22.88 -11.41 11.86
CA VAL A 597 -22.88 -10.04 11.37
C VAL A 597 -22.67 -10.09 9.86
N THR A 598 -23.57 -9.43 9.13
CA THR A 598 -23.45 -9.22 7.68
C THR A 598 -23.03 -7.79 7.41
N VAL A 599 -22.10 -7.63 6.48
CA VAL A 599 -21.69 -6.36 5.86
C VAL A 599 -22.24 -6.35 4.44
N THR A 600 -23.02 -5.33 4.08
CA THR A 600 -23.46 -5.11 2.70
C THR A 600 -22.54 -4.11 2.03
N VAL A 601 -21.93 -4.53 0.93
CA VAL A 601 -21.10 -3.70 0.06
C VAL A 601 -21.89 -3.36 -1.21
N GLU A 602 -21.95 -2.09 -1.58
CA GLU A 602 -22.43 -1.61 -2.88
C GLU A 602 -21.42 -0.60 -3.44
N ASN A 603 -21.12 -0.69 -4.74
CA ASN A 603 -20.13 0.13 -5.46
C ASN A 603 -18.71 0.12 -4.86
N GLY A 604 -18.35 -0.94 -4.14
CA GLY A 604 -17.09 -1.08 -3.41
C GLY A 604 -17.08 -0.41 -2.03
N GLN A 605 -18.22 0.03 -1.48
CA GLN A 605 -18.32 0.66 -0.17
C GLN A 605 -19.29 -0.08 0.77
N ILE A 606 -19.01 -0.09 2.07
CA ILE A 606 -19.99 -0.59 3.06
C ILE A 606 -21.16 0.37 3.16
N VAL A 607 -22.34 -0.10 2.77
CA VAL A 607 -23.61 0.65 2.88
C VAL A 607 -24.48 0.20 4.06
N ALA A 608 -24.23 -0.99 4.62
CA ALA A 608 -24.95 -1.46 5.80
C ALA A 608 -24.16 -2.49 6.64
N TYR A 609 -24.50 -2.54 7.92
CA TYR A 609 -24.22 -3.67 8.83
C TYR A 609 -25.54 -4.28 9.29
N TYR A 610 -25.55 -5.59 9.54
CA TYR A 610 -26.72 -6.31 10.05
C TYR A 610 -26.29 -7.37 11.06
N ILE A 611 -26.58 -7.16 12.35
CA ILE A 611 -26.36 -8.13 13.43
C ILE A 611 -27.62 -8.98 13.60
N ASP A 612 -27.46 -10.29 13.74
CA ASP A 612 -28.55 -11.17 14.18
C ASP A 612 -28.02 -12.37 15.00
N ALA A 613 -28.93 -13.11 15.62
CA ALA A 613 -28.64 -14.41 16.19
C ALA A 613 -29.86 -15.33 16.22
N LEU A 614 -29.65 -16.61 15.92
CA LEU A 614 -30.62 -17.68 16.11
C LEU A 614 -30.21 -18.56 17.29
N GLN A 615 -31.13 -18.74 18.24
CA GLN A 615 -30.94 -19.68 19.36
C GLN A 615 -31.94 -20.83 19.24
N SER A 616 -31.58 -22.01 19.73
CA SER A 616 -32.50 -23.15 19.91
C SER A 616 -33.24 -23.11 21.25
N ASP A 617 -34.27 -23.95 21.40
CA ASP A 617 -34.91 -24.23 22.69
C ASP A 617 -33.96 -24.97 23.65
N ALA A 618 -33.91 -24.56 24.92
CA ALA A 618 -32.95 -25.08 25.90
C ALA A 618 -33.30 -26.45 26.49
N ASP A 619 -34.54 -26.93 26.33
CA ASP A 619 -35.00 -28.25 26.79
C ASP A 619 -35.03 -29.29 25.66
N THR A 620 -35.31 -28.88 24.40
CA THR A 620 -35.39 -29.78 23.24
C THR A 620 -34.20 -29.71 22.28
N PHE A 621 -33.44 -28.60 22.30
CA PHE A 621 -32.40 -28.25 21.32
C PHE A 621 -32.90 -28.15 19.86
N GLU A 622 -34.21 -28.00 19.67
CA GLU A 622 -34.78 -27.66 18.35
C GLU A 622 -34.55 -26.17 18.07
N TRP A 623 -34.08 -25.85 16.86
CA TRP A 623 -33.90 -24.46 16.43
C TRP A 623 -35.23 -23.70 16.44
N ASN A 624 -35.22 -22.46 16.91
CA ASN A 624 -36.39 -21.59 16.82
C ASN A 624 -36.73 -21.27 15.36
N ALA A 625 -38.00 -20.97 15.09
CA ALA A 625 -38.47 -20.68 13.73
C ALA A 625 -38.20 -19.24 13.26
N LEU A 626 -37.74 -18.37 14.16
CA LEU A 626 -37.42 -16.96 13.92
C LEU A 626 -36.15 -16.59 14.71
N THR A 627 -35.34 -15.70 14.16
CA THR A 627 -34.16 -15.13 14.82
C THR A 627 -34.52 -14.10 15.89
N LYS A 628 -33.53 -13.60 16.64
CA LYS A 628 -33.74 -12.52 17.63
C LYS A 628 -34.18 -11.22 16.97
N LYS A 629 -33.66 -10.90 15.78
CA LYS A 629 -34.06 -9.69 15.03
C LYS A 629 -35.46 -9.83 14.43
N GLU A 630 -35.80 -11.01 13.90
CA GLU A 630 -37.13 -11.31 13.35
C GLU A 630 -38.23 -11.33 14.42
N LEU A 631 -37.93 -11.79 15.65
CA LEU A 631 -38.87 -11.76 16.76
C LEU A 631 -39.25 -10.33 17.19
N GLY A 632 -38.35 -9.37 17.04
CA GLY A 632 -38.60 -7.98 17.43
C GLY A 632 -39.04 -7.86 18.89
N ASP A 633 -40.19 -7.19 19.12
CA ASP A 633 -40.85 -7.08 20.43
C ASP A 633 -41.18 -8.44 21.08
N ASP A 634 -41.46 -9.49 20.29
CA ASP A 634 -41.84 -10.82 20.81
C ASP A 634 -40.65 -11.57 21.45
N TYR A 635 -39.40 -11.07 21.28
CA TYR A 635 -38.24 -11.53 22.07
C TYR A 635 -38.33 -11.09 23.54
N GLY A 636 -38.99 -9.95 23.82
CA GLY A 636 -39.39 -9.52 25.15
C GLY A 636 -38.24 -9.17 26.12
N MET A 637 -37.15 -8.59 25.61
CA MET A 637 -36.00 -8.17 26.42
C MET A 637 -36.36 -7.06 27.43
N VAL A 638 -37.32 -6.19 27.10
CA VAL A 638 -37.87 -5.19 28.02
C VAL A 638 -38.87 -5.83 28.98
N GLU A 639 -39.84 -6.62 28.48
CA GLU A 639 -40.91 -7.21 29.32
C GLU A 639 -40.37 -8.19 30.37
N TYR A 640 -39.43 -9.06 29.98
CA TYR A 640 -38.91 -10.14 30.84
C TYR A 640 -37.47 -9.91 31.32
N GLY A 641 -36.64 -9.25 30.51
CA GLY A 641 -35.23 -8.97 30.85
C GLY A 641 -35.01 -7.68 31.66
N GLY A 642 -35.96 -6.73 31.61
CA GLY A 642 -35.83 -5.44 32.29
C GLY A 642 -34.84 -4.47 31.64
N ALA A 643 -34.54 -4.67 30.35
CA ALA A 643 -33.73 -3.75 29.55
C ALA A 643 -34.45 -2.40 29.30
N ILE A 644 -33.71 -1.41 28.81
CA ILE A 644 -34.26 -0.07 28.51
C ILE A 644 -34.89 0.06 27.11
N ALA A 645 -34.56 -0.86 26.22
CA ALA A 645 -34.99 -0.98 24.83
C ALA A 645 -34.96 -2.47 24.43
N GLU A 646 -35.62 -2.85 23.34
CA GLU A 646 -35.57 -4.23 22.86
C GLU A 646 -34.20 -4.56 22.23
N TRP A 647 -33.91 -5.86 22.03
CA TRP A 647 -32.60 -6.28 21.52
C TRP A 647 -32.34 -5.74 20.10
N TYR A 648 -33.34 -5.86 19.22
CA TYR A 648 -33.23 -5.43 17.83
C TYR A 648 -33.05 -3.91 17.68
N GLU A 649 -33.64 -3.11 18.58
CA GLU A 649 -33.46 -1.65 18.62
C GLU A 649 -32.02 -1.28 18.97
N GLN A 650 -31.41 -2.02 19.92
CA GLN A 650 -30.03 -1.80 20.34
C GLN A 650 -29.03 -2.32 19.29
N ALA A 651 -29.32 -3.44 18.62
CA ALA A 651 -28.54 -3.91 17.48
C ALA A 651 -28.50 -2.86 16.35
N ALA A 652 -29.64 -2.29 15.98
CA ALA A 652 -29.72 -1.23 14.96
C ALA A 652 -28.94 0.05 15.32
N LEU A 653 -28.77 0.37 16.61
CA LEU A 653 -27.92 1.47 17.05
C LEU A 653 -26.42 1.17 16.90
N ILE A 654 -26.01 -0.08 17.11
CA ILE A 654 -24.62 -0.53 16.88
C ILE A 654 -24.32 -0.52 15.38
N GLU A 655 -25.23 -1.05 14.56
CA GLU A 655 -25.14 -1.09 13.10
C GLU A 655 -24.96 0.31 12.50
N ALA A 656 -25.79 1.27 12.92
CA ALA A 656 -25.67 2.67 12.50
C ALA A 656 -24.37 3.33 12.99
N TYR A 657 -23.91 2.99 14.19
CA TYR A 657 -22.67 3.55 14.75
C TYR A 657 -21.43 3.05 13.99
N TRP A 658 -21.36 1.77 13.60
CA TRP A 658 -20.29 1.26 12.74
C TRP A 658 -20.34 1.84 11.33
N LEU A 659 -21.53 2.09 10.77
CA LEU A 659 -21.66 2.72 9.45
C LEU A 659 -21.13 4.16 9.45
N GLU A 660 -21.32 4.90 10.54
CA GLU A 660 -20.83 6.29 10.68
C GLU A 660 -19.36 6.38 11.13
N ASN A 661 -18.87 5.44 11.96
CA ASN A 661 -17.57 5.57 12.65
C ASN A 661 -16.57 4.42 12.33
N GLY A 662 -16.92 3.48 11.45
CA GLY A 662 -16.11 2.32 11.11
C GLY A 662 -16.16 1.18 12.13
N VAL A 663 -15.78 -0.03 11.73
CA VAL A 663 -16.01 -1.27 12.50
C VAL A 663 -15.26 -1.35 13.84
N LYS A 664 -14.08 -0.71 13.93
CA LYS A 664 -13.22 -0.71 15.14
C LYS A 664 -13.68 0.30 16.22
N SER A 665 -14.72 1.10 15.95
CA SER A 665 -15.12 2.22 16.82
C SER A 665 -15.84 1.84 18.11
N VAL A 666 -16.48 0.68 18.19
CA VAL A 666 -17.28 0.29 19.36
C VAL A 666 -16.40 -0.22 20.49
N THR A 667 -16.53 0.38 21.68
CA THR A 667 -15.79 0.01 22.89
C THR A 667 -16.67 -0.76 23.88
N THR A 668 -16.03 -1.45 24.82
CA THR A 668 -16.73 -2.15 25.92
C THR A 668 -16.07 -1.92 27.27
N ASP A 669 -16.88 -1.98 28.33
CA ASP A 669 -16.42 -1.90 29.71
C ASP A 669 -15.73 -3.21 30.20
N GLU A 670 -15.18 -3.18 31.43
CA GLU A 670 -14.57 -4.36 32.08
C GLU A 670 -15.52 -5.58 32.20
N THR A 671 -16.82 -5.39 31.95
CA THR A 671 -17.85 -6.42 32.00
C THR A 671 -18.35 -6.84 30.61
N THR A 672 -17.72 -6.37 29.53
CA THR A 672 -18.09 -6.58 28.11
C THR A 672 -19.41 -5.94 27.68
N VAL A 673 -19.89 -4.92 28.40
CA VAL A 673 -21.05 -4.10 27.98
C VAL A 673 -20.57 -2.99 27.06
N ILE A 674 -21.28 -2.76 25.95
CA ILE A 674 -20.98 -1.66 25.03
C ILE A 674 -21.24 -0.33 25.74
N ASP A 675 -20.25 0.56 25.79
CA ASP A 675 -20.25 1.73 26.66
C ASP A 675 -20.19 3.09 25.93
N ASN A 676 -19.77 3.13 24.67
CA ASN A 676 -19.72 4.36 23.85
C ASN A 676 -20.91 4.57 22.90
N VAL A 677 -21.71 3.53 22.60
CA VAL A 677 -22.88 3.67 21.70
C VAL A 677 -24.11 4.14 22.47
N ALA A 678 -24.60 5.34 22.16
CA ALA A 678 -25.69 5.99 22.89
C ALA A 678 -27.02 5.21 22.76
N GLY A 679 -27.56 4.77 23.91
CA GLY A 679 -28.83 4.02 23.98
C GLY A 679 -28.65 2.50 23.99
N VAL A 680 -27.44 2.00 23.76
CA VAL A 680 -27.10 0.58 23.87
C VAL A 680 -26.75 0.23 25.33
N THR A 681 -27.21 -0.93 25.77
CA THR A 681 -26.94 -1.50 27.11
C THR A 681 -26.67 -3.01 27.07
N ILE A 682 -26.63 -3.60 25.87
CA ILE A 682 -26.32 -5.02 25.69
C ILE A 682 -24.82 -5.27 25.81
N LYS A 683 -24.47 -6.52 26.08
CA LYS A 683 -23.10 -7.00 25.91
C LYS A 683 -22.77 -7.12 24.44
N ASP A 684 -21.51 -6.87 24.09
CA ASP A 684 -20.99 -7.10 22.74
C ASP A 684 -21.25 -8.54 22.26
N GLY A 685 -21.08 -9.55 23.10
CA GLY A 685 -21.47 -10.92 22.75
C GLY A 685 -20.79 -11.49 21.49
N GLY A 686 -19.69 -10.91 21.03
CA GLY A 686 -18.98 -11.27 19.79
C GLY A 686 -19.31 -10.38 18.59
N TYR A 687 -20.23 -9.41 18.68
CA TYR A 687 -20.66 -8.64 17.51
C TYR A 687 -19.51 -7.82 16.88
N THR A 688 -18.66 -7.16 17.68
CA THR A 688 -17.49 -6.41 17.15
C THR A 688 -16.46 -7.29 16.46
N ALA A 689 -16.21 -8.50 16.99
CA ALA A 689 -15.29 -9.45 16.38
C ALA A 689 -15.85 -9.96 15.03
N LEU A 690 -17.12 -10.36 15.01
CA LEU A 690 -17.81 -10.80 13.79
C LEU A 690 -17.96 -9.69 12.77
N ALA A 691 -18.19 -8.45 13.19
CA ALA A 691 -18.22 -7.32 12.27
C ALA A 691 -16.86 -7.09 11.61
N ALA A 692 -15.76 -7.14 12.38
CA ALA A 692 -14.41 -7.02 11.85
C ALA A 692 -14.06 -8.19 10.91
N GLU A 693 -14.49 -9.41 11.24
CA GLU A 693 -14.35 -10.58 10.37
C GLU A 693 -15.17 -10.44 9.08
N ALA A 694 -16.41 -9.96 9.13
CA ALA A 694 -17.25 -9.72 7.95
C ALA A 694 -16.65 -8.66 7.01
N VAL A 695 -16.03 -7.61 7.56
CA VAL A 695 -15.26 -6.63 6.79
C VAL A 695 -14.03 -7.29 6.15
N GLU A 696 -13.31 -8.15 6.87
CA GLU A 696 -12.15 -8.87 6.33
C GLU A 696 -12.54 -9.89 5.25
N LEU A 697 -13.67 -10.58 5.39
CA LEU A 697 -14.27 -11.43 4.36
C LEU A 697 -14.58 -10.62 3.08
N ALA A 698 -15.11 -9.41 3.22
CA ALA A 698 -15.38 -8.51 2.10
C ALA A 698 -14.10 -8.13 1.33
N LYS A 699 -13.01 -7.76 2.03
CA LYS A 699 -11.72 -7.42 1.39
C LYS A 699 -11.14 -8.56 0.56
N ASN A 700 -11.33 -9.79 1.03
CA ASN A 700 -10.77 -10.98 0.43
C ASN A 700 -11.72 -11.64 -0.60
N GLY A 701 -12.89 -11.06 -0.87
CA GLY A 701 -13.88 -11.61 -1.81
C GLY A 701 -14.50 -12.94 -1.33
N ILE A 702 -14.66 -13.13 -0.02
CA ILE A 702 -15.08 -14.40 0.58
C ILE A 702 -16.54 -14.30 1.06
N PHE A 703 -17.46 -14.90 0.31
CA PHE A 703 -18.86 -15.02 0.70
C PHE A 703 -19.09 -16.27 1.55
N GLN A 704 -20.00 -16.17 2.53
CA GLN A 704 -20.41 -17.30 3.35
C GLN A 704 -21.92 -17.36 3.52
N ALA A 705 -22.46 -18.58 3.56
CA ALA A 705 -23.86 -18.86 3.83
C ALA A 705 -23.98 -20.05 4.78
N TYR A 706 -24.89 -20.01 5.74
CA TYR A 706 -25.12 -21.09 6.70
C TYR A 706 -26.60 -21.43 6.86
N THR A 707 -26.89 -22.69 7.18
CA THR A 707 -28.24 -23.12 7.56
C THR A 707 -28.21 -24.04 8.79
N PRO A 708 -28.98 -23.71 9.84
CA PRO A 708 -29.17 -24.57 11.01
C PRO A 708 -30.26 -25.61 10.76
N SER A 709 -29.99 -26.89 11.04
CA SER A 709 -30.94 -27.97 10.82
C SER A 709 -30.91 -29.04 11.93
N MET A 710 -31.78 -30.05 11.83
CA MET A 710 -31.87 -31.17 12.79
C MET A 710 -31.55 -32.51 12.10
N SER A 711 -30.40 -33.12 12.43
CA SER A 711 -30.01 -34.44 11.95
C SER A 711 -30.19 -35.51 13.02
N HIS A 712 -31.04 -36.50 12.74
CA HIS A 712 -31.37 -37.60 13.66
C HIS A 712 -31.78 -37.16 15.08
N GLY A 713 -32.46 -36.01 15.19
CA GLY A 713 -32.90 -35.45 16.49
C GLY A 713 -31.79 -34.74 17.27
N LYS A 714 -30.76 -34.24 16.59
CA LYS A 714 -29.71 -33.37 17.14
C LYS A 714 -29.52 -32.16 16.22
N PRO A 715 -29.26 -30.95 16.72
CA PRO A 715 -28.99 -29.82 15.85
C PRO A 715 -27.62 -29.96 15.19
N GLN A 716 -27.53 -29.50 13.95
CA GLN A 716 -26.29 -29.31 13.20
C GLN A 716 -26.33 -27.94 12.52
N VAL A 717 -25.18 -27.47 12.06
CA VAL A 717 -25.06 -26.31 11.18
C VAL A 717 -24.31 -26.75 9.94
N THR A 718 -24.85 -26.45 8.78
CA THR A 718 -24.23 -26.63 7.46
C THR A 718 -23.83 -25.25 6.95
N TRP A 719 -22.68 -25.09 6.31
CA TRP A 719 -22.32 -23.83 5.63
C TRP A 719 -21.50 -24.07 4.37
N VAL A 720 -21.45 -23.02 3.56
CA VAL A 720 -20.59 -22.91 2.38
C VAL A 720 -19.72 -21.67 2.50
N VAL A 721 -18.47 -21.79 2.06
CA VAL A 721 -17.54 -20.69 1.84
C VAL A 721 -17.24 -20.61 0.35
N LEU A 722 -17.49 -19.46 -0.26
CA LEU A 722 -17.26 -19.14 -1.67
C LEU A 722 -16.18 -18.05 -1.73
N GLU A 723 -14.97 -18.44 -2.12
CA GLU A 723 -13.83 -17.54 -2.37
C GLU A 723 -13.87 -17.11 -3.84
N MET A 724 -13.96 -15.81 -4.09
CA MET A 724 -14.01 -15.21 -5.42
C MET A 724 -12.88 -14.20 -5.61
N LYS A 725 -12.41 -14.10 -6.85
CA LYS A 725 -11.45 -13.08 -7.28
C LYS A 725 -12.16 -11.76 -7.59
N ALA A 726 -11.39 -10.66 -7.62
CA ALA A 726 -11.87 -9.34 -8.02
C ALA A 726 -12.40 -9.26 -9.48
N ASP A 727 -12.15 -10.25 -10.33
CA ASP A 727 -12.76 -10.38 -11.66
C ASP A 727 -14.10 -11.17 -11.65
N ALA A 728 -14.69 -11.34 -10.46
CA ALA A 728 -15.87 -12.14 -10.16
C ALA A 728 -15.76 -13.64 -10.54
N SER A 729 -14.56 -14.15 -10.83
CA SER A 729 -14.36 -15.59 -11.04
C SER A 729 -14.23 -16.36 -9.72
N ILE A 730 -14.77 -17.58 -9.68
CA ILE A 730 -14.70 -18.46 -8.50
C ILE A 730 -13.27 -19.01 -8.37
N GLU A 731 -12.60 -18.71 -7.27
CA GLU A 731 -11.31 -19.31 -6.88
C GLU A 731 -11.54 -20.69 -6.23
N LYS A 732 -12.46 -20.74 -5.24
CA LYS A 732 -12.69 -21.94 -4.43
C LYS A 732 -14.08 -21.95 -3.80
N LEU A 733 -14.65 -23.15 -3.68
CA LEU A 733 -15.95 -23.39 -3.04
C LEU A 733 -15.80 -24.56 -2.07
N THR A 734 -16.16 -24.34 -0.80
CA THR A 734 -16.03 -25.35 0.27
C THR A 734 -17.38 -25.54 0.96
N LEU A 735 -17.82 -26.79 1.14
CA LEU A 735 -19.04 -27.17 1.86
C LEU A 735 -18.64 -27.92 3.14
N ASP A 736 -19.22 -27.55 4.28
CA ASP A 736 -18.93 -28.22 5.57
C ASP A 736 -20.17 -28.30 6.49
N VAL A 737 -20.08 -29.15 7.52
CA VAL A 737 -21.12 -29.38 8.53
C VAL A 737 -20.50 -29.58 9.91
N LEU A 738 -20.90 -28.75 10.87
CA LEU A 738 -20.65 -28.97 12.29
C LEU A 738 -21.83 -29.74 12.90
N GLN A 739 -21.55 -30.92 13.44
CA GLN A 739 -22.55 -31.76 14.12
C GLN A 739 -22.41 -31.70 15.63
N SER A 740 -23.48 -32.06 16.33
CA SER A 740 -23.51 -32.14 17.78
C SER A 740 -23.70 -33.56 18.33
N THR A 741 -23.52 -33.69 19.63
CA THR A 741 -23.93 -34.85 20.42
C THR A 741 -24.88 -34.45 21.54
N ILE A 742 -25.80 -35.36 21.88
CA ILE A 742 -26.64 -35.26 23.06
C ILE A 742 -26.43 -36.54 23.86
N THR A 743 -25.83 -36.41 25.05
CA THR A 743 -25.50 -37.55 25.92
C THR A 743 -26.14 -37.35 27.29
N GLU A 744 -27.02 -38.28 27.69
CA GLU A 744 -27.81 -38.20 28.93
C GLU A 744 -28.60 -36.87 29.11
N GLY A 745 -28.96 -36.21 28.01
CA GLY A 745 -29.65 -34.92 28.00
C GLY A 745 -28.73 -33.70 28.03
N VAL A 746 -27.41 -33.89 27.96
CA VAL A 746 -26.42 -32.81 27.86
C VAL A 746 -26.04 -32.63 26.39
N PHE A 747 -26.21 -31.41 25.89
CA PHE A 747 -25.75 -30.97 24.58
C PHE A 747 -24.23 -30.72 24.56
N ALA A 748 -23.59 -30.98 23.41
CA ALA A 748 -22.25 -30.49 23.10
C ALA A 748 -22.02 -30.49 21.57
N TRP A 749 -21.42 -29.42 21.05
CA TRP A 749 -20.83 -29.42 19.71
C TRP A 749 -19.67 -30.43 19.59
N ASN A 750 -19.47 -31.01 18.40
CA ASN A 750 -18.26 -31.78 18.11
C ASN A 750 -17.06 -30.82 18.05
N PRO A 751 -15.84 -31.28 18.42
CA PRO A 751 -14.64 -30.44 18.38
C PRO A 751 -14.04 -30.27 16.98
N LEU A 752 -14.59 -30.97 15.98
CA LEU A 752 -14.17 -30.92 14.57
C LEU A 752 -15.42 -31.06 13.68
N THR A 753 -15.37 -30.44 12.50
CA THR A 753 -16.38 -30.52 11.45
C THR A 753 -16.30 -31.83 10.67
N LYS A 754 -17.24 -32.08 9.74
CA LYS A 754 -17.15 -33.26 8.86
C LYS A 754 -16.01 -33.14 7.85
N GLN A 755 -15.74 -31.96 7.33
CA GLN A 755 -14.66 -31.73 6.39
C GLN A 755 -13.29 -31.91 7.08
N GLU A 756 -13.13 -31.36 8.29
CA GLU A 756 -11.91 -31.53 9.11
C GLU A 756 -11.65 -32.98 9.52
N LEU A 757 -12.70 -33.74 9.87
CA LEU A 757 -12.58 -35.15 10.22
C LEU A 757 -12.10 -36.02 9.04
N GLY A 758 -12.41 -35.64 7.79
CA GLY A 758 -12.00 -36.38 6.60
C GLY A 758 -12.32 -37.88 6.69
N PHE A 759 -11.29 -38.73 6.65
CA PHE A 759 -11.41 -40.19 6.81
C PHE A 759 -11.83 -40.65 8.21
N ASP A 760 -11.57 -39.87 9.27
CA ASP A 760 -11.92 -40.23 10.65
C ASP A 760 -13.42 -40.09 10.93
N TYR A 761 -14.20 -39.42 10.06
CA TYR A 761 -15.67 -39.46 10.07
C TYR A 761 -16.19 -40.88 9.78
N GLY A 762 -15.50 -41.64 8.92
CA GLY A 762 -15.66 -43.07 8.75
C GLY A 762 -17.01 -43.53 8.17
N MET A 763 -17.56 -42.79 7.22
CA MET A 763 -18.79 -43.11 6.48
C MET A 763 -18.63 -44.40 5.65
N VAL A 764 -17.48 -44.65 5.04
CA VAL A 764 -17.20 -45.92 4.33
C VAL A 764 -17.01 -47.05 5.35
N ALA A 765 -16.20 -46.80 6.38
CA ALA A 765 -15.85 -47.80 7.39
C ALA A 765 -17.04 -48.29 8.22
N ASN A 766 -17.99 -47.41 8.54
CA ASN A 766 -19.10 -47.69 9.45
C ASN A 766 -20.49 -47.69 8.77
N GLY A 767 -20.67 -46.94 7.67
CA GLY A 767 -21.96 -46.73 7.01
C GLY A 767 -22.20 -47.56 5.75
N GLY A 768 -21.15 -48.14 5.15
CA GLY A 768 -21.26 -48.92 3.91
C GLY A 768 -21.39 -48.09 2.63
N ALA A 769 -21.08 -46.78 2.71
CA ALA A 769 -20.94 -45.90 1.56
C ALA A 769 -19.73 -46.29 0.69
N THR A 770 -19.68 -45.79 -0.55
CA THR A 770 -18.54 -46.02 -1.48
C THR A 770 -17.45 -44.97 -1.39
N LEU A 771 -17.77 -43.78 -0.88
CA LEU A 771 -16.89 -42.63 -0.66
C LEU A 771 -17.14 -42.09 0.75
N GLU A 772 -16.15 -41.41 1.31
CA GLU A 772 -16.32 -40.67 2.56
C GLU A 772 -17.20 -39.43 2.36
N TRP A 773 -17.60 -38.76 3.45
CA TRP A 773 -18.48 -37.60 3.36
C TRP A 773 -17.77 -36.42 2.66
N PHE A 774 -16.52 -36.11 3.04
CA PHE A 774 -15.75 -35.01 2.45
C PHE A 774 -15.47 -35.23 0.95
N GLU A 775 -15.23 -36.47 0.53
CA GLU A 775 -15.07 -36.83 -0.89
C GLU A 775 -16.35 -36.52 -1.69
N GLN A 776 -17.52 -36.76 -1.10
CA GLN A 776 -18.81 -36.45 -1.73
C GLN A 776 -19.13 -34.96 -1.68
N ALA A 777 -18.79 -34.25 -0.60
CA ALA A 777 -18.94 -32.79 -0.51
C ALA A 777 -18.10 -32.10 -1.60
N ASN A 778 -16.84 -32.50 -1.76
CA ASN A 778 -15.95 -31.97 -2.80
C ASN A 778 -16.49 -32.26 -4.21
N LEU A 779 -17.07 -33.45 -4.48
CA LEU A 779 -17.70 -33.72 -5.78
C LEU A 779 -18.91 -32.81 -6.06
N ILE A 780 -19.63 -32.34 -5.04
CA ILE A 780 -20.71 -31.36 -5.20
C ILE A 780 -20.12 -29.98 -5.52
N THR A 781 -19.14 -29.51 -4.76
CA THR A 781 -18.53 -28.19 -4.97
C THR A 781 -17.79 -28.10 -6.30
N ASP A 782 -17.03 -29.13 -6.68
CA ASP A 782 -16.34 -29.24 -7.98
C ASP A 782 -17.36 -29.16 -9.14
N PHE A 783 -18.50 -29.86 -9.02
CA PHE A 783 -19.55 -29.81 -10.03
C PHE A 783 -20.17 -28.41 -10.15
N VAL A 784 -20.42 -27.73 -9.02
CA VAL A 784 -20.95 -26.36 -8.98
C VAL A 784 -19.96 -25.35 -9.57
N ILE A 785 -18.66 -25.49 -9.30
CA ILE A 785 -17.61 -24.65 -9.93
C ILE A 785 -17.60 -24.84 -11.46
N GLU A 786 -17.73 -26.08 -11.97
CA GLU A 786 -17.70 -26.35 -13.41
C GLU A 786 -19.01 -25.98 -14.14
N ASN A 787 -20.18 -26.08 -13.47
CA ASN A 787 -21.49 -26.05 -14.14
C ASN A 787 -22.46 -24.97 -13.63
N GLY A 788 -22.15 -24.29 -12.52
CA GLY A 788 -23.04 -23.37 -11.80
C GLY A 788 -24.02 -24.08 -10.86
N VAL A 789 -24.52 -23.37 -9.84
CA VAL A 789 -25.45 -23.93 -8.83
C VAL A 789 -26.77 -24.39 -9.45
N ASP A 790 -27.32 -23.62 -10.40
CA ASP A 790 -28.54 -23.93 -11.16
C ASP A 790 -28.46 -25.24 -11.97
N ALA A 791 -27.26 -25.79 -12.19
CA ALA A 791 -27.08 -27.06 -12.87
C ALA A 791 -27.29 -28.29 -11.96
N LEU A 792 -27.39 -28.12 -10.63
CA LEU A 792 -27.69 -29.23 -9.72
C LEU A 792 -29.11 -29.75 -9.97
N SER A 793 -29.26 -31.07 -10.02
CA SER A 793 -30.54 -31.73 -10.28
C SER A 793 -30.81 -32.76 -9.20
N THR A 794 -31.97 -32.63 -8.55
CA THR A 794 -32.35 -33.39 -7.36
C THR A 794 -33.54 -34.32 -7.61
N ILE A 795 -33.57 -35.42 -6.87
CA ILE A 795 -34.69 -36.36 -6.80
C ILE A 795 -35.11 -36.58 -5.34
N ASP A 796 -36.41 -36.63 -5.10
CA ASP A 796 -36.98 -37.04 -3.81
C ASP A 796 -36.84 -38.56 -3.65
N VAL A 797 -36.09 -38.97 -2.63
CA VAL A 797 -35.93 -40.36 -2.20
C VAL A 797 -36.42 -40.49 -0.77
N GLU A 798 -37.62 -41.04 -0.62
CA GLU A 798 -38.31 -41.27 0.68
C GLU A 798 -38.52 -40.00 1.55
N GLY A 799 -38.55 -38.81 0.94
CA GLY A 799 -38.74 -37.53 1.63
C GLY A 799 -37.46 -36.77 1.97
N SER A 800 -36.33 -37.12 1.34
CA SER A 800 -35.08 -36.36 1.35
C SER A 800 -34.57 -36.19 -0.09
N LEU A 801 -33.79 -35.14 -0.35
CA LEU A 801 -33.23 -34.87 -1.67
C LEU A 801 -31.90 -35.60 -1.89
N GLU A 802 -31.76 -36.33 -2.99
CA GLU A 802 -30.48 -36.86 -3.49
C GLU A 802 -30.15 -36.21 -4.85
N LEU A 803 -28.88 -36.10 -5.22
CA LEU A 803 -28.45 -35.60 -6.54
C LEU A 803 -28.53 -36.71 -7.60
N ASP A 804 -29.12 -36.42 -8.77
CA ASP A 804 -29.24 -37.39 -9.87
C ASP A 804 -28.17 -37.26 -10.96
N ASN A 805 -27.46 -36.13 -10.99
CA ASN A 805 -26.48 -35.79 -12.03
C ASN A 805 -25.01 -35.74 -11.56
N VAL A 806 -24.74 -35.64 -10.26
CA VAL A 806 -23.37 -35.64 -9.71
C VAL A 806 -22.90 -37.07 -9.42
N THR A 807 -21.99 -37.58 -10.25
CA THR A 807 -21.57 -38.99 -10.20
C THR A 807 -20.74 -39.31 -8.96
N GLY A 808 -21.23 -40.23 -8.12
CA GLY A 808 -20.53 -40.74 -6.93
C GLY A 808 -21.09 -40.20 -5.61
N VAL A 809 -21.91 -39.15 -5.67
CA VAL A 809 -22.66 -38.63 -4.51
C VAL A 809 -23.83 -39.57 -4.19
N SER A 810 -24.01 -39.83 -2.89
CA SER A 810 -25.03 -40.73 -2.34
C SER A 810 -25.57 -40.27 -0.97
N ILE A 811 -25.23 -39.04 -0.59
CA ILE A 811 -25.72 -38.37 0.62
C ILE A 811 -26.99 -37.56 0.30
N THR A 812 -27.86 -37.41 1.29
CA THR A 812 -28.96 -36.44 1.23
C THR A 812 -28.40 -35.02 1.19
N VAL A 813 -28.97 -34.16 0.37
CA VAL A 813 -28.44 -32.83 0.05
C VAL A 813 -29.35 -31.66 0.43
N ASP A 814 -30.45 -31.90 1.14
CA ASP A 814 -31.48 -30.91 1.49
C ASP A 814 -30.88 -29.61 2.06
N ASP A 815 -30.03 -29.70 3.10
CA ASP A 815 -29.34 -28.55 3.70
C ASP A 815 -28.28 -27.95 2.76
N TYR A 816 -27.63 -28.76 1.92
CA TYR A 816 -26.50 -28.32 1.07
C TYR A 816 -27.00 -27.48 -0.10
N ILE A 817 -28.15 -27.83 -0.69
CA ILE A 817 -28.79 -27.02 -1.72
C ILE A 817 -29.13 -25.63 -1.17
N ILE A 818 -29.67 -25.55 0.05
CA ILE A 818 -30.02 -24.27 0.69
C ILE A 818 -28.80 -23.34 0.79
N VAL A 819 -27.67 -23.82 1.33
CA VAL A 819 -26.48 -22.96 1.51
C VAL A 819 -25.71 -22.70 0.21
N LEU A 820 -25.79 -23.61 -0.76
CA LEU A 820 -25.24 -23.38 -2.10
C LEU A 820 -26.05 -22.33 -2.87
N GLU A 821 -27.39 -22.40 -2.82
CA GLU A 821 -28.25 -21.37 -3.43
C GLU A 821 -28.06 -20.01 -2.72
N ASP A 822 -28.10 -19.97 -1.39
CA ASP A 822 -27.97 -18.74 -0.59
C ASP A 822 -26.64 -18.00 -0.87
N VAL A 823 -25.49 -18.69 -0.87
CA VAL A 823 -24.19 -18.02 -1.07
C VAL A 823 -24.07 -17.34 -2.44
N PHE A 824 -24.70 -17.89 -3.49
CA PHE A 824 -24.72 -17.24 -4.80
C PHE A 824 -25.73 -16.09 -4.89
N THR A 825 -26.75 -16.04 -4.02
CA THR A 825 -27.63 -14.85 -3.92
C THR A 825 -27.00 -13.68 -3.17
N LYS A 826 -25.93 -13.93 -2.40
CA LYS A 826 -25.18 -12.90 -1.68
C LYS A 826 -24.19 -12.12 -2.55
N VAL A 827 -23.87 -12.62 -3.75
CA VAL A 827 -23.07 -11.91 -4.74
C VAL A 827 -24.01 -11.01 -5.54
N THR A 828 -23.71 -9.72 -5.63
CA THR A 828 -24.40 -8.80 -6.56
C THR A 828 -23.54 -8.59 -7.81
N GLU A 829 -24.20 -8.59 -8.99
CA GLU A 829 -23.57 -8.34 -10.31
C GLU A 829 -23.10 -6.88 -10.46
#